data_AF-A0A654IL96-F1
#
_entry.id   AF-A0A654IL96-F1
#
_cell.length_a   1.000
_cell.length_b   1.000
_cell.length_c   1.000
_cell.angle_alpha   90.00
_cell.angle_beta   90.00
_cell.angle_gamma   90.00
#
_symmetry.space_group_name_H-M   'P 1'
#
loop_
_entity.id
_entity.type
_entity.pdbx_description
1 polymer ?
#
loop_
_entity_poly.entity_id
_entity_poly.type
_entity_poly.pdbx_seq_one_letter_code
_entity_poly.pdbx_strand_id
1 'polypeptide(L)'
;MLKFFKNNKWWVIILSVFALFFSSFGIFSKSYVESNKQKVVHKVENYIKASSYAVESRILKETENLNEDYLNQKIGKKPILDEFDNNFVWRPNNSKTTTTDTISDLWKTYFGLSSDILDDNLQIQYKDNKDNNKLKDIEHSKGEITPQNINFLLTISKSLERFLNGFAPSLASLGLSFLQNTILHDRDDPNFIKYKNGLNSFADVIENNKNILSFLAKALTPADLEKDYYKDLTVNQALTKNINQIAAVISNNQEFKNETDADKIPEALDKLLAELGLDSISQVIAELGDFENQTQNIKQIFTKIQNVFNPKNIEKIKQKAVELLKKATPYLTTYIYSEIFFGLYYTIHTEIKNPSELLKLKADNNKFLALTQNKLDLNILFNGIAKVLKDKNSFKRFYEFIFKRFDENKIFNPDNIVSKNGVGNLIIDIVNWLESKLSTIINSLGTLIKFAELSINDQYIRETLEYKIIDTIKTKLNETGQPLGKWNVSFKDGAADISSGNFLAKMTIKAKFFGNDGLIPKLLTIIKKIKESLENSQQNIISQLKNIFLLKDINDLDLSITSKSLSDVVKMFKDFLGDQKIINLNISIFGFNSFSLDSIYKLLQLPYEGSFLTNAIRFFAKSKIDPTLNKIKKVSQTLQKYKFISKEENVKTEFSSYLEKLINHLKLYEKPRKIKVNLLDSLYSGDVTTDIAEKWIDFVLQDSKNKDNPFLPLIRIATKNEKLESLDEIKNKWMLKIKNVSQKIEKFKNISKVRDIKITIPELLLKHFGLEKMNNQTITQLLETLGKYLSEYSSKNPDKIVAINISSLGKILSALTIRVSVRYKKEQSDLNFLFDYDPKKDQTKTVLKALAYGFDTHDNSSDTGANAIKYRPRESYYNWDKIELYINGSNKPVSLYRSKLKDDLSYSPLHMLLGINPDKSSYLKDSIGYVIGTLFGGLTSNDPNYNLSIENKKDAVGILNVFNYFLDKKDIELKKREEQIAEQYYNKDAWSTKELNSNDNEINYELIRLKVSNTNRSKQLGNRFEVRLLKNKNNPYWKINRIIALNYKAA
;
A
#
# COMPACT_ATOMS: atom_id res chain seq x y z
N MET A 1 6.86 0.78 11.00
CA MET A 1 6.75 0.83 9.53
C MET A 1 8.07 1.18 8.82
N LEU A 2 8.80 2.26 9.15
CA LEU A 2 10.07 2.56 8.47
C LEU A 2 11.32 1.79 8.93
N LYS A 3 11.43 1.43 10.23
CA LYS A 3 12.45 0.46 10.70
C LYS A 3 12.32 -0.90 10.01
N PHE A 4 11.11 -1.21 9.58
CA PHE A 4 10.74 -2.48 8.96
C PHE A 4 11.21 -2.60 7.51
N PHE A 5 10.94 -1.57 6.69
CA PHE A 5 11.43 -1.51 5.31
C PHE A 5 12.93 -1.20 5.20
N LYS A 6 13.66 -0.91 6.29
CA LYS A 6 15.10 -0.52 6.21
C LYS A 6 16.00 -1.72 6.45
N ASN A 7 15.49 -2.72 7.18
CA ASN A 7 16.26 -3.87 7.60
C ASN A 7 15.74 -5.20 7.06
N ASN A 8 14.50 -5.28 6.56
CA ASN A 8 13.91 -6.56 6.20
C ASN A 8 13.44 -6.61 4.75
N LYS A 9 14.08 -7.52 4.01
CA LYS A 9 13.82 -7.81 2.60
C LYS A 9 12.83 -8.94 2.46
N TRP A 10 11.58 -8.59 2.74
CA TRP A 10 10.43 -9.48 2.60
C TRP A 10 10.38 -10.29 1.29
N TRP A 11 10.71 -9.71 0.12
CA TRP A 11 10.72 -10.46 -1.15
C TRP A 11 11.92 -11.39 -1.33
N VAL A 12 13.10 -11.04 -0.80
CA VAL A 12 14.26 -11.96 -0.77
C VAL A 12 13.93 -13.14 0.11
N ILE A 13 13.26 -12.94 1.25
CA ILE A 13 12.95 -14.04 2.15
C ILE A 13 11.81 -14.91 1.62
N ILE A 14 10.84 -14.35 0.90
CA ILE A 14 9.85 -15.16 0.14
C ILE A 14 10.58 -16.00 -0.93
N LEU A 15 11.48 -15.41 -1.72
CA LEU A 15 12.32 -16.14 -2.67
C LEU A 15 13.26 -17.13 -1.99
N SER A 16 13.76 -16.87 -0.79
CA SER A 16 14.62 -17.77 -0.01
C SER A 16 13.83 -18.90 0.66
N VAL A 17 12.58 -18.66 1.07
CA VAL A 17 11.66 -19.69 1.59
C VAL A 17 11.27 -20.62 0.45
N PHE A 18 10.91 -20.08 -0.71
CA PHE A 18 10.71 -20.89 -1.91
C PHE A 18 12.01 -21.61 -2.27
N ALA A 19 13.14 -20.91 -2.40
CA ALA A 19 14.43 -21.52 -2.73
C ALA A 19 14.91 -22.57 -1.72
N LEU A 20 14.60 -22.45 -0.42
CA LEU A 20 14.87 -23.47 0.60
C LEU A 20 13.93 -24.68 0.46
N PHE A 21 12.63 -24.45 0.23
CA PHE A 21 11.68 -25.54 -0.01
C PHE A 21 12.00 -26.31 -1.31
N PHE A 22 12.54 -25.60 -2.30
CA PHE A 22 12.92 -26.13 -3.60
C PHE A 22 14.35 -26.68 -3.67
N SER A 23 15.32 -26.14 -2.93
CA SER A 23 16.69 -26.66 -2.86
C SER A 23 16.71 -28.05 -2.21
N SER A 24 15.85 -28.25 -1.21
CA SER A 24 15.56 -29.55 -0.59
C SER A 24 15.14 -30.61 -1.62
N PHE A 25 14.33 -30.22 -2.60
CA PHE A 25 13.83 -31.11 -3.66
C PHE A 25 14.83 -31.27 -4.83
N GLY A 26 15.65 -30.24 -5.11
CA GLY A 26 16.73 -30.31 -6.10
C GLY A 26 17.84 -31.31 -5.71
N ILE A 27 18.11 -31.46 -4.42
CA ILE A 27 19.06 -32.44 -3.86
C ILE A 27 18.56 -33.88 -4.10
N PHE A 28 17.25 -34.13 -4.04
CA PHE A 28 16.64 -35.45 -4.31
C PHE A 28 16.86 -35.93 -5.76
N SER A 29 16.78 -35.03 -6.75
CA SER A 29 17.00 -35.37 -8.16
C SER A 29 18.47 -35.60 -8.56
N LYS A 30 19.43 -35.09 -7.77
CA LYS A 30 20.87 -35.22 -8.06
C LYS A 30 21.48 -36.53 -7.51
N SER A 31 20.78 -37.19 -6.58
CA SER A 31 21.28 -38.37 -5.83
C SER A 31 21.06 -39.73 -6.52
N TYR A 32 20.43 -39.79 -7.71
CA TYR A 32 20.02 -41.05 -8.34
C TYR A 32 20.89 -41.51 -9.53
N VAL A 33 21.89 -40.71 -9.93
CA VAL A 33 22.71 -40.98 -11.11
C VAL A 33 24.18 -40.91 -10.71
N GLU A 34 24.79 -42.05 -10.36
CA GLU A 34 26.21 -42.38 -10.60
C GLU A 34 26.63 -43.67 -9.87
N SER A 35 26.85 -44.77 -10.62
CA SER A 35 27.62 -45.94 -10.17
C SER A 35 28.01 -46.84 -11.35
N ASN A 36 29.32 -46.95 -11.64
CA ASN A 36 30.04 -48.21 -11.89
C ASN A 36 31.51 -47.96 -12.32
N LYS A 37 32.44 -48.76 -11.78
CA LYS A 37 33.90 -48.68 -11.94
C LYS A 37 34.46 -49.72 -12.92
N GLN A 38 35.57 -49.41 -13.60
CA GLN A 38 36.41 -50.38 -14.35
C GLN A 38 37.92 -50.11 -14.18
N LYS A 39 38.73 -51.18 -14.14
CA LYS A 39 40.21 -51.21 -13.95
C LYS A 39 40.97 -51.05 -15.28
N VAL A 40 42.07 -50.28 -15.30
CA VAL A 40 42.94 -50.10 -16.49
C VAL A 40 44.44 -50.10 -16.14
N VAL A 41 45.26 -50.46 -17.14
CA VAL A 41 46.68 -50.85 -17.16
C VAL A 41 47.65 -49.65 -17.26
N HIS A 42 48.87 -49.84 -16.72
CA HIS A 42 49.86 -48.82 -16.35
C HIS A 42 50.85 -48.42 -17.47
N LYS A 43 50.93 -47.12 -17.80
CA LYS A 43 52.09 -46.46 -18.44
C LYS A 43 52.33 -45.09 -17.78
N VAL A 44 53.50 -44.89 -17.16
CA VAL A 44 53.86 -43.69 -16.37
C VAL A 44 53.72 -42.39 -17.18
N GLU A 45 54.19 -42.35 -18.42
CA GLU A 45 54.08 -41.17 -19.30
C GLU A 45 52.63 -40.73 -19.54
N ASN A 46 51.71 -41.70 -19.65
CA ASN A 46 50.28 -41.41 -19.84
C ASN A 46 49.68 -40.80 -18.57
N TYR A 47 50.10 -41.26 -17.38
CA TYR A 47 49.67 -40.65 -16.12
C TYR A 47 50.18 -39.23 -15.96
N ILE A 48 51.45 -38.96 -16.30
CA ILE A 48 52.06 -37.61 -16.23
C ILE A 48 51.34 -36.62 -17.14
N LYS A 49 51.12 -37.00 -18.41
CA LYS A 49 50.45 -36.11 -19.38
C LYS A 49 48.95 -35.95 -19.10
N ALA A 50 48.29 -37.00 -18.64
CA ALA A 50 46.87 -36.90 -18.26
C ALA A 50 46.68 -36.05 -17.00
N SER A 51 47.56 -36.18 -16.00
CA SER A 51 47.49 -35.36 -14.79
C SER A 51 47.95 -33.92 -15.00
N SER A 52 48.85 -33.66 -15.96
CA SER A 52 49.35 -32.29 -16.21
C SER A 52 48.22 -31.34 -16.56
N TYR A 53 47.26 -31.75 -17.40
CA TYR A 53 46.09 -30.93 -17.73
C TYR A 53 45.24 -30.54 -16.51
N ALA A 54 45.08 -31.44 -15.52
CA ALA A 54 44.35 -31.12 -14.30
C ALA A 54 45.12 -30.13 -13.40
N VAL A 55 46.46 -30.28 -13.34
CA VAL A 55 47.34 -29.35 -12.62
C VAL A 55 47.41 -27.98 -13.30
N GLU A 56 47.45 -27.94 -14.64
CA GLU A 56 47.40 -26.71 -15.44
C GLU A 56 46.15 -25.90 -15.11
N SER A 57 44.97 -26.55 -15.05
CA SER A 57 43.72 -25.90 -14.65
C SER A 57 43.76 -25.35 -13.22
N ARG A 58 44.32 -26.08 -12.24
CA ARG A 58 44.50 -25.59 -10.86
C ARG A 58 45.44 -24.38 -10.80
N ILE A 59 46.52 -24.38 -11.58
CA ILE A 59 47.44 -23.23 -11.66
C ILE A 59 46.75 -22.02 -12.30
N LEU A 60 46.01 -22.22 -13.37
CA LEU A 60 45.32 -21.14 -14.08
C LEU A 60 44.13 -20.56 -13.29
N LYS A 61 43.45 -21.35 -12.47
CA LYS A 61 42.51 -20.85 -11.46
C LYS A 61 43.18 -19.87 -10.49
N GLU A 62 44.38 -20.21 -10.03
CA GLU A 62 45.14 -19.39 -9.09
C GLU A 62 45.78 -18.16 -9.74
N THR A 63 46.18 -18.22 -11.02
CA THR A 63 46.85 -17.10 -11.71
C THR A 63 45.92 -16.18 -12.49
N GLU A 64 44.86 -16.74 -13.10
CA GLU A 64 43.95 -16.05 -14.04
C GLU A 64 42.50 -15.98 -13.57
N ASN A 65 42.17 -16.54 -12.40
CA ASN A 65 40.80 -16.64 -11.89
C ASN A 65 39.86 -17.43 -12.81
N LEU A 66 40.36 -18.40 -13.58
CA LEU A 66 39.51 -19.23 -14.44
C LEU A 66 38.80 -20.32 -13.64
N ASN A 67 37.53 -20.61 -13.98
CA ASN A 67 36.79 -21.72 -13.37
C ASN A 67 37.39 -23.08 -13.75
N GLU A 68 37.93 -23.80 -12.77
CA GLU A 68 38.64 -25.07 -12.96
C GLU A 68 37.76 -26.18 -13.55
N ASP A 69 36.48 -26.26 -13.14
CA ASP A 69 35.54 -27.27 -13.64
C ASP A 69 35.16 -27.06 -15.10
N TYR A 70 34.90 -25.80 -15.49
CA TYR A 70 34.60 -25.43 -16.87
C TYR A 70 35.79 -25.71 -17.79
N LEU A 71 37.00 -25.38 -17.34
CA LEU A 71 38.23 -25.66 -18.06
C LEU A 71 38.47 -27.16 -18.21
N ASN A 72 38.34 -27.92 -17.12
CA ASN A 72 38.47 -29.36 -17.16
C ASN A 72 37.43 -29.98 -18.11
N GLN A 73 36.19 -29.49 -18.14
CA GLN A 73 35.18 -29.95 -19.10
C GLN A 73 35.55 -29.65 -20.56
N LYS A 74 36.13 -28.47 -20.85
CA LYS A 74 36.56 -28.08 -22.19
C LYS A 74 37.78 -28.87 -22.66
N ILE A 75 38.80 -28.99 -21.81
CA ILE A 75 39.99 -29.82 -22.07
C ILE A 75 39.57 -31.27 -22.27
N GLY A 76 38.68 -31.77 -21.41
CA GLY A 76 38.11 -33.11 -21.51
C GLY A 76 37.38 -33.40 -22.83
N LYS A 77 36.97 -32.38 -23.58
CA LYS A 77 36.35 -32.52 -24.91
C LYS A 77 37.35 -32.41 -26.07
N LYS A 78 38.60 -32.01 -25.84
CA LYS A 78 39.62 -31.99 -26.89
C LYS A 78 39.87 -33.41 -27.40
N PRO A 79 39.98 -33.63 -28.72
CA PRO A 79 40.41 -34.90 -29.27
C PRO A 79 41.82 -35.25 -28.77
N ILE A 80 42.03 -36.51 -28.40
CA ILE A 80 43.35 -37.01 -28.00
C ILE A 80 44.34 -36.83 -29.16
N LEU A 81 43.91 -37.01 -30.41
CA LEU A 81 44.80 -36.89 -31.58
C LEU A 81 45.28 -35.46 -31.88
N ASP A 82 44.62 -34.43 -31.33
CA ASP A 82 45.06 -33.03 -31.52
C ASP A 82 46.21 -32.67 -30.57
N GLU A 83 46.31 -33.39 -29.46
CA GLU A 83 47.28 -33.17 -28.38
C GLU A 83 48.37 -34.28 -28.33
N PHE A 84 48.09 -35.45 -28.93
CA PHE A 84 48.95 -36.63 -28.93
C PHE A 84 49.12 -37.23 -30.33
N ASP A 85 50.30 -37.77 -30.61
CA ASP A 85 50.62 -38.37 -31.90
C ASP A 85 49.74 -39.59 -32.22
N ASN A 86 49.58 -39.93 -33.51
CA ASN A 86 48.78 -41.06 -33.99
C ASN A 86 49.18 -42.44 -33.41
N ASN A 87 50.36 -42.54 -32.80
CA ASN A 87 50.89 -43.76 -32.19
C ASN A 87 50.59 -43.86 -30.68
N PHE A 88 49.89 -42.88 -30.10
CA PHE A 88 49.56 -42.85 -28.68
C PHE A 88 48.51 -43.91 -28.32
N VAL A 89 48.87 -44.85 -27.44
CA VAL A 89 48.02 -45.96 -26.99
C VAL A 89 47.64 -45.76 -25.52
N TRP A 90 46.35 -45.57 -25.26
CA TRP A 90 45.82 -45.28 -23.92
C TRP A 90 44.69 -46.23 -23.47
N ARG A 91 44.20 -47.11 -24.34
CA ARG A 91 43.16 -48.11 -24.03
C ARG A 91 43.77 -49.49 -23.70
N PRO A 92 43.17 -50.27 -22.78
CA PRO A 92 43.73 -51.54 -22.30
C PRO A 92 43.89 -52.64 -23.36
N ASN A 93 43.19 -52.57 -24.50
CA ASN A 93 43.17 -53.63 -25.53
C ASN A 93 43.95 -53.28 -26.81
N ASN A 94 44.93 -52.36 -26.79
CA ASN A 94 45.73 -51.98 -27.96
C ASN A 94 44.92 -51.54 -29.21
N SER A 95 43.71 -50.99 -29.02
CA SER A 95 42.97 -50.35 -30.11
C SER A 95 43.56 -48.98 -30.42
N LYS A 96 43.78 -48.67 -31.72
CA LYS A 96 44.25 -47.33 -32.16
C LYS A 96 43.28 -46.23 -31.66
N THR A 97 43.85 -45.11 -31.22
CA THR A 97 43.09 -43.90 -30.87
C THR A 97 42.33 -43.40 -32.08
N THR A 98 41.04 -43.10 -31.90
CA THR A 98 40.16 -42.59 -32.96
C THR A 98 39.97 -41.08 -32.84
N THR A 99 39.51 -40.44 -33.92
CA THR A 99 39.23 -38.99 -33.94
C THR A 99 38.09 -38.56 -33.00
N THR A 100 37.31 -39.51 -32.48
CA THR A 100 36.24 -39.27 -31.52
C THR A 100 36.67 -39.40 -30.06
N ASP A 101 37.88 -39.90 -29.80
CA ASP A 101 38.39 -40.14 -28.45
C ASP A 101 38.87 -38.83 -27.82
N THR A 102 38.46 -38.54 -26.58
CA THR A 102 38.77 -37.24 -25.93
C THR A 102 39.61 -37.37 -24.66
N ILE A 103 40.21 -36.26 -24.21
CA ILE A 103 40.98 -36.20 -22.95
C ILE A 103 40.15 -36.66 -21.73
N SER A 104 38.83 -36.45 -21.74
CA SER A 104 37.97 -36.95 -20.66
C SER A 104 37.94 -38.48 -20.61
N ASP A 105 38.00 -39.14 -21.77
CA ASP A 105 38.08 -40.59 -21.81
C ASP A 105 39.44 -41.07 -21.27
N LEU A 106 40.52 -40.34 -21.58
CA LEU A 106 41.86 -40.55 -21.00
C LEU A 106 41.82 -40.45 -19.46
N TRP A 107 41.21 -39.40 -18.92
CA TRP A 107 41.06 -39.21 -17.48
C TRP A 107 40.24 -40.31 -16.82
N LYS A 108 39.11 -40.68 -17.42
CA LYS A 108 38.27 -41.75 -16.88
C LYS A 108 39.01 -43.07 -16.80
N THR A 109 39.82 -43.32 -17.82
CA THR A 109 40.62 -44.53 -17.96
C THR A 109 41.70 -44.63 -16.87
N TYR A 110 42.40 -43.54 -16.56
CA TYR A 110 43.55 -43.55 -15.66
C TYR A 110 43.26 -43.14 -14.20
N PHE A 111 42.20 -42.36 -13.97
CA PHE A 111 41.91 -41.73 -12.67
C PHE A 111 40.48 -42.00 -12.14
N GLY A 112 39.58 -42.60 -12.95
CA GLY A 112 38.22 -42.95 -12.52
C GLY A 112 37.16 -41.94 -12.94
N LEU A 113 36.62 -41.14 -12.01
CA LEU A 113 35.81 -39.97 -12.42
C LEU A 113 36.77 -38.81 -12.72
N SER A 114 36.45 -38.00 -13.72
CA SER A 114 37.25 -36.80 -14.02
C SER A 114 37.26 -35.79 -12.86
N SER A 115 36.29 -35.87 -11.94
CA SER A 115 36.23 -35.10 -10.69
C SER A 115 37.21 -35.58 -9.62
N ASP A 116 37.74 -36.80 -9.72
CA ASP A 116 38.53 -37.43 -8.64
C ASP A 116 40.05 -37.29 -8.82
N ILE A 117 40.49 -36.70 -9.95
CA ILE A 117 41.90 -36.56 -10.35
C ILE A 117 42.68 -35.71 -9.35
N LEU A 118 42.07 -34.62 -8.89
CA LEU A 118 42.67 -33.58 -8.05
C LEU A 118 41.70 -33.30 -6.88
N ASP A 119 42.20 -33.29 -5.64
CA ASP A 119 41.37 -32.99 -4.48
C ASP A 119 40.94 -31.52 -4.49
N ASP A 120 39.66 -31.22 -4.29
CA ASP A 120 39.19 -29.83 -4.21
C ASP A 120 39.94 -29.02 -3.16
N ASN A 121 40.35 -29.67 -2.05
CA ASN A 121 41.09 -29.05 -0.95
C ASN A 121 42.61 -29.00 -1.18
N LEU A 122 43.13 -29.52 -2.30
CA LEU A 122 44.56 -29.50 -2.58
C LEU A 122 45.02 -28.07 -2.93
N GLN A 123 45.90 -27.52 -2.10
CA GLN A 123 46.49 -26.20 -2.28
C GLN A 123 47.85 -26.30 -2.98
N ILE A 124 48.21 -25.26 -3.76
CA ILE A 124 49.57 -25.12 -4.28
C ILE A 124 50.46 -24.70 -3.11
N GLN A 125 51.55 -25.42 -2.90
CA GLN A 125 52.48 -25.19 -1.80
C GLN A 125 53.78 -24.56 -2.31
N TYR A 126 54.56 -23.98 -1.43
CA TYR A 126 55.94 -23.58 -1.71
C TYR A 126 56.86 -24.00 -0.56
N LYS A 127 58.17 -24.13 -0.84
CA LYS A 127 59.19 -24.33 0.19
C LYS A 127 59.63 -22.97 0.72
N ASP A 128 59.42 -22.72 2.01
CA ASP A 128 59.85 -21.47 2.63
C ASP A 128 61.32 -21.57 3.05
N ASN A 129 62.19 -20.89 2.30
CA ASN A 129 63.62 -20.84 2.57
C ASN A 129 63.94 -20.17 3.93
N LYS A 130 63.01 -19.41 4.53
CA LYS A 130 63.18 -18.79 5.86
C LYS A 130 62.75 -19.70 7.02
N ASP A 131 62.10 -20.84 6.75
CA ASP A 131 61.59 -21.79 7.74
C ASP A 131 62.05 -23.22 7.40
N ASN A 132 63.36 -23.42 7.26
CA ASN A 132 64.00 -24.73 7.01
C ASN A 132 63.38 -25.53 5.85
N ASN A 133 62.98 -24.87 4.76
CA ASN A 133 62.34 -25.51 3.60
C ASN A 133 61.04 -26.26 3.91
N LYS A 134 60.34 -25.90 5.00
CA LYS A 134 58.99 -26.43 5.26
C LYS A 134 58.04 -26.03 4.14
N LEU A 135 57.11 -26.94 3.84
CA LEU A 135 56.03 -26.68 2.90
C LEU A 135 55.00 -25.76 3.57
N LYS A 136 54.69 -24.64 2.92
CA LYS A 136 53.61 -23.72 3.30
C LYS A 136 52.63 -23.60 2.16
N ASP A 137 51.36 -23.50 2.51
CA ASP A 137 50.30 -23.30 1.53
C ASP A 137 50.31 -21.86 1.00
N ILE A 138 50.01 -21.71 -0.29
CA ILE A 138 49.82 -20.41 -0.93
C ILE A 138 48.33 -20.04 -0.78
N GLU A 139 48.04 -18.79 -0.37
CA GLU A 139 46.65 -18.31 -0.25
C GLU A 139 45.87 -18.48 -1.58
N HIS A 140 44.60 -18.89 -1.54
CA HIS A 140 43.80 -19.01 -2.76
C HIS A 140 43.52 -17.66 -3.44
N SER A 141 43.30 -17.69 -4.76
CA SER A 141 42.75 -16.57 -5.52
C SER A 141 41.34 -16.19 -5.03
N LYS A 142 41.01 -14.89 -5.10
CA LYS A 142 39.79 -14.31 -4.48
C LYS A 142 38.52 -14.39 -5.36
N GLY A 143 38.50 -15.14 -6.45
CA GLY A 143 37.29 -15.35 -7.25
C GLY A 143 37.51 -16.03 -8.60
N GLU A 144 36.42 -16.43 -9.25
CA GLU A 144 36.38 -17.02 -10.60
C GLU A 144 35.64 -16.10 -11.58
N ILE A 145 35.99 -16.13 -12.88
CA ILE A 145 35.35 -15.32 -13.93
C ILE A 145 33.92 -15.80 -14.19
N THR A 146 33.70 -17.10 -14.37
CA THR A 146 32.37 -17.73 -14.28
C THR A 146 32.17 -18.22 -12.84
N PRO A 147 31.19 -17.67 -12.09
CA PRO A 147 30.90 -18.17 -10.75
C PRO A 147 30.49 -19.64 -10.79
N GLN A 148 31.09 -20.48 -9.94
CA GLN A 148 30.70 -21.90 -9.72
C GLN A 148 29.18 -22.08 -9.59
N ASN A 149 28.50 -21.07 -9.05
CA ASN A 149 27.07 -21.10 -8.76
C ASN A 149 26.14 -20.86 -9.96
N ILE A 150 26.62 -20.44 -11.14
CA ILE A 150 25.70 -20.21 -12.29
C ILE A 150 25.07 -21.52 -12.76
N ASN A 151 25.85 -22.60 -12.88
CA ASN A 151 25.33 -23.93 -13.22
C ASN A 151 24.38 -24.46 -12.13
N PHE A 152 24.69 -24.17 -10.86
CA PHE A 152 23.82 -24.49 -9.73
C PHE A 152 22.48 -23.74 -9.80
N LEU A 153 22.51 -22.43 -10.08
CA LEU A 153 21.31 -21.60 -10.24
C LEU A 153 20.46 -22.03 -11.44
N LEU A 154 21.09 -22.40 -12.57
CA LEU A 154 20.41 -22.98 -13.74
C LEU A 154 19.76 -24.33 -13.41
N THR A 155 20.47 -25.18 -12.66
CA THR A 155 19.96 -26.50 -12.24
C THR A 155 18.79 -26.34 -11.28
N ILE A 156 18.90 -25.43 -10.30
CA ILE A 156 17.79 -25.07 -9.42
C ILE A 156 16.63 -24.59 -10.25
N SER A 157 16.82 -23.60 -11.12
CA SER A 157 15.74 -22.99 -11.88
C SER A 157 15.02 -23.98 -12.82
N LYS A 158 15.76 -24.87 -13.49
CA LYS A 158 15.17 -25.97 -14.29
C LYS A 158 14.45 -27.00 -13.42
N SER A 159 14.94 -27.26 -12.20
CA SER A 159 14.25 -28.11 -11.23
C SER A 159 12.97 -27.45 -10.70
N LEU A 160 12.99 -26.13 -10.44
CA LEU A 160 11.83 -25.31 -10.08
C LEU A 160 10.74 -25.43 -11.15
N GLU A 161 11.12 -25.27 -12.42
CA GLU A 161 10.21 -25.40 -13.55
C GLU A 161 9.55 -26.79 -13.60
N ARG A 162 10.34 -27.86 -13.46
CA ARG A 162 9.83 -29.25 -13.40
C ARG A 162 8.92 -29.49 -12.20
N PHE A 163 9.25 -28.95 -11.04
CA PHE A 163 8.42 -29.06 -9.84
C PHE A 163 7.10 -28.31 -10.01
N LEU A 164 7.12 -27.06 -10.50
CA LEU A 164 5.88 -26.31 -10.77
C LEU A 164 5.00 -27.09 -11.75
N ASN A 165 5.61 -27.78 -12.72
CA ASN A 165 4.91 -28.66 -13.64
C ASN A 165 4.26 -29.89 -12.98
N GLY A 166 4.73 -30.35 -11.82
CA GLY A 166 4.20 -31.50 -11.08
C GLY A 166 3.58 -31.21 -9.69
N PHE A 167 3.46 -29.93 -9.28
CA PHE A 167 3.06 -29.56 -7.92
C PHE A 167 1.63 -30.05 -7.57
N ALA A 168 1.50 -30.76 -6.44
CA ALA A 168 0.26 -31.37 -5.94
C ALA A 168 0.31 -31.51 -4.39
N PRO A 169 -0.84 -31.71 -3.70
CA PRO A 169 -0.88 -31.89 -2.23
C PRO A 169 -0.03 -33.06 -1.75
N SER A 170 -0.02 -34.15 -2.51
CA SER A 170 0.83 -35.33 -2.27
C SER A 170 2.33 -35.00 -2.37
N LEU A 171 2.73 -34.21 -3.37
CA LEU A 171 4.13 -33.78 -3.55
C LEU A 171 4.57 -32.81 -2.46
N ALA A 172 3.69 -31.90 -2.04
CA ALA A 172 3.94 -30.99 -0.91
C ALA A 172 4.10 -31.77 0.41
N SER A 173 3.27 -32.80 0.63
CA SER A 173 3.40 -33.70 1.78
C SER A 173 4.74 -34.45 1.75
N LEU A 174 5.13 -35.02 0.61
CA LEU A 174 6.43 -35.69 0.46
C LEU A 174 7.61 -34.75 0.73
N GLY A 175 7.55 -33.51 0.21
CA GLY A 175 8.59 -32.50 0.44
C GLY A 175 8.71 -32.11 1.92
N LEU A 176 7.60 -32.04 2.65
CA LEU A 176 7.63 -31.81 4.10
C LEU A 176 8.22 -32.99 4.85
N SER A 177 7.83 -34.22 4.51
CA SER A 177 8.40 -35.42 5.12
C SER A 177 9.91 -35.52 4.89
N PHE A 178 10.40 -35.14 3.70
CA PHE A 178 11.83 -35.08 3.41
C PHE A 178 12.56 -33.97 4.20
N LEU A 179 12.01 -32.75 4.22
CA LEU A 179 12.53 -31.66 5.05
C LEU A 179 12.68 -32.10 6.50
N GLN A 180 11.67 -32.79 7.04
CA GLN A 180 11.68 -33.31 8.39
C GLN A 180 12.74 -34.40 8.61
N ASN A 181 12.86 -35.37 7.70
CA ASN A 181 13.72 -36.54 7.90
C ASN A 181 15.19 -36.29 7.56
N THR A 182 15.49 -35.33 6.68
CA THR A 182 16.84 -35.15 6.12
C THR A 182 17.46 -33.81 6.51
N ILE A 183 16.69 -32.70 6.45
CA ILE A 183 17.26 -31.35 6.65
C ILE A 183 17.20 -30.92 8.11
N LEU A 184 16.12 -31.26 8.82
CA LEU A 184 16.01 -30.96 10.26
C LEU A 184 16.82 -31.92 11.14
N HIS A 185 17.40 -32.98 10.56
CA HIS A 185 18.27 -33.93 11.24
C HIS A 185 19.61 -33.29 11.66
N ASP A 186 20.16 -32.39 10.83
CA ASP A 186 21.44 -31.70 11.03
C ASP A 186 21.28 -30.29 11.63
N ARG A 187 20.40 -30.14 12.63
CA ARG A 187 20.00 -28.83 13.18
C ARG A 187 21.13 -28.02 13.84
N ASP A 188 22.17 -28.71 14.28
CA ASP A 188 23.32 -28.12 14.96
C ASP A 188 24.40 -27.64 13.96
N ASP A 189 24.18 -27.86 12.64
CA ASP A 189 25.01 -27.28 11.60
C ASP A 189 24.95 -25.73 11.68
N PRO A 190 26.09 -25.04 11.81
CA PRO A 190 26.16 -23.57 11.83
C PRO A 190 25.49 -22.90 10.62
N ASN A 191 25.43 -23.56 9.46
CA ASN A 191 24.74 -23.10 8.27
C ASN A 191 23.22 -23.20 8.44
N PHE A 192 22.70 -24.29 9.01
CA PHE A 192 21.27 -24.45 9.32
C PHE A 192 20.79 -23.37 10.30
N ILE A 193 21.58 -23.06 11.33
CA ILE A 193 21.29 -22.00 12.31
C ILE A 193 21.13 -20.63 11.62
N LYS A 194 21.94 -20.32 10.60
CA LYS A 194 21.83 -19.07 9.84
C LYS A 194 20.54 -19.00 9.02
N TYR A 195 20.14 -20.09 8.37
CA TYR A 195 18.86 -20.14 7.63
C TYR A 195 17.65 -20.01 8.55
N LYS A 196 17.68 -20.70 9.69
CA LYS A 196 16.68 -20.65 10.76
C LYS A 196 16.48 -19.22 11.29
N ASN A 197 17.57 -18.51 11.60
CA ASN A 197 17.50 -17.11 12.05
C ASN A 197 16.91 -16.17 11.00
N GLY A 198 17.20 -16.41 9.71
CA GLY A 198 16.60 -15.68 8.60
C GLY A 198 15.08 -15.89 8.48
N LEU A 199 14.62 -17.14 8.60
CA LEU A 199 13.19 -17.49 8.59
C LEU A 199 12.44 -16.88 9.78
N ASN A 200 13.02 -16.95 10.99
CA ASN A 200 12.44 -16.35 12.18
C ASN A 200 12.30 -14.83 12.06
N SER A 201 13.34 -14.15 11.55
CA SER A 201 13.30 -12.71 11.29
C SER A 201 12.18 -12.33 10.31
N PHE A 202 11.90 -13.18 9.31
CA PHE A 202 10.80 -12.96 8.37
C PHE A 202 9.43 -13.24 8.96
N ALA A 203 9.30 -14.31 9.75
CA ALA A 203 8.07 -14.61 10.45
C ALA A 203 7.69 -13.49 11.42
N ASP A 204 8.67 -12.95 12.17
CA ASP A 204 8.48 -11.77 13.02
C ASP A 204 8.08 -10.55 12.23
N VAL A 205 8.60 -10.43 11.01
CA VAL A 205 8.25 -9.35 10.11
C VAL A 205 6.75 -9.38 9.80
N ILE A 206 6.28 -10.51 9.29
CA ILE A 206 4.88 -10.72 8.93
C ILE A 206 3.98 -10.58 10.16
N GLU A 207 4.38 -11.16 11.30
CA GLU A 207 3.66 -11.07 12.58
C GLU A 207 3.41 -9.62 13.00
N ASN A 208 4.47 -8.81 13.02
CA ASN A 208 4.41 -7.42 13.45
C ASN A 208 3.57 -6.52 12.53
N ASN A 209 3.23 -6.99 11.31
CA ASN A 209 2.49 -6.20 10.32
C ASN A 209 1.21 -6.91 9.86
N LYS A 210 0.75 -7.95 10.56
CA LYS A 210 -0.38 -8.78 10.15
C LYS A 210 -1.64 -7.98 9.82
N ASN A 211 -1.96 -6.94 10.60
CA ASN A 211 -3.12 -6.07 10.36
C ASN A 211 -3.00 -5.25 9.07
N ILE A 212 -1.80 -4.75 8.76
CA ILE A 212 -1.54 -3.95 7.54
C ILE A 212 -1.57 -4.87 6.33
N LEU A 213 -0.89 -6.02 6.42
CA LEU A 213 -0.89 -7.01 5.35
C LEU A 213 -2.29 -7.53 5.08
N SER A 214 -3.13 -7.72 6.11
CA SER A 214 -4.52 -8.15 5.96
C SER A 214 -5.38 -7.08 5.29
N PHE A 215 -5.16 -5.80 5.63
CA PHE A 215 -5.80 -4.70 4.92
C PHE A 215 -5.36 -4.64 3.45
N LEU A 216 -4.05 -4.72 3.18
CA LEU A 216 -3.51 -4.73 1.82
C LEU A 216 -4.01 -5.93 1.03
N ALA A 217 -4.15 -7.09 1.66
CA ALA A 217 -4.70 -8.27 1.03
C ALA A 217 -6.12 -8.02 0.49
N LYS A 218 -6.98 -7.40 1.31
CA LYS A 218 -8.34 -6.99 0.90
C LYS A 218 -8.31 -5.90 -0.17
N ALA A 219 -7.42 -4.92 -0.03
CA ALA A 219 -7.28 -3.82 -0.98
C ALA A 219 -6.62 -4.24 -2.32
N LEU A 220 -5.90 -5.36 -2.37
CA LEU A 220 -5.24 -5.89 -3.56
C LEU A 220 -5.95 -7.13 -4.13
N THR A 221 -7.21 -7.34 -3.75
CA THR A 221 -8.08 -8.36 -4.35
C THR A 221 -9.08 -7.66 -5.27
N PRO A 222 -8.82 -7.58 -6.59
CA PRO A 222 -9.74 -6.96 -7.53
C PRO A 222 -11.04 -7.77 -7.64
N ALA A 223 -12.07 -7.16 -8.23
CA ALA A 223 -13.28 -7.89 -8.57
C ALA A 223 -12.97 -8.88 -9.71
N ASP A 224 -13.63 -10.05 -9.69
CA ASP A 224 -13.58 -10.98 -10.82
C ASP A 224 -14.21 -10.32 -12.05
N LEU A 225 -13.54 -10.43 -13.20
CA LEU A 225 -14.05 -9.92 -14.46
C LEU A 225 -14.84 -11.01 -15.18
N GLU A 226 -15.95 -10.61 -15.78
CA GLU A 226 -16.71 -11.48 -16.67
C GLU A 226 -15.89 -11.85 -17.91
N LYS A 227 -16.21 -12.99 -18.53
CA LYS A 227 -15.65 -13.36 -19.83
C LYS A 227 -16.04 -12.28 -20.84
N ASP A 228 -15.07 -11.81 -21.63
CA ASP A 228 -15.23 -10.71 -22.60
C ASP A 228 -15.50 -9.32 -22.00
N TYR A 229 -15.17 -9.09 -20.73
CA TYR A 229 -15.44 -7.82 -20.05
C TYR A 229 -14.94 -6.56 -20.80
N TYR A 230 -13.80 -6.64 -21.48
CA TYR A 230 -13.20 -5.52 -22.25
C TYR A 230 -13.41 -5.62 -23.77
N LYS A 231 -14.14 -6.63 -24.24
CA LYS A 231 -14.30 -6.91 -25.66
C LYS A 231 -14.89 -5.71 -26.39
N ASP A 232 -14.25 -5.33 -27.51
CA ASP A 232 -14.62 -4.22 -28.37
C ASP A 232 -14.66 -2.84 -27.69
N LEU A 233 -14.23 -2.71 -26.43
CA LEU A 233 -14.18 -1.42 -25.73
C LEU A 233 -12.92 -0.66 -26.09
N THR A 234 -13.01 0.66 -26.22
CA THR A 234 -11.83 1.52 -26.19
C THR A 234 -11.25 1.59 -24.77
N VAL A 235 -9.99 2.03 -24.63
CA VAL A 235 -9.38 2.28 -23.30
C VAL A 235 -10.23 3.24 -22.48
N ASN A 236 -10.81 4.27 -23.10
CA ASN A 236 -11.71 5.19 -22.40
C ASN A 236 -12.96 4.48 -21.87
N GLN A 237 -13.65 3.72 -22.72
CA GLN A 237 -14.84 2.96 -22.35
C GLN A 237 -14.55 1.90 -21.28
N ALA A 238 -13.38 1.26 -21.34
CA ALA A 238 -12.91 0.31 -20.33
C ALA A 238 -12.75 0.97 -18.95
N LEU A 239 -12.14 2.16 -18.89
CA LEU A 239 -11.99 2.93 -17.66
C LEU A 239 -13.36 3.38 -17.12
N THR A 240 -14.24 3.89 -17.99
CA THR A 240 -15.61 4.28 -17.62
C THR A 240 -16.41 3.09 -17.09
N LYS A 241 -16.34 1.93 -17.73
CA LYS A 241 -16.98 0.70 -17.25
C LYS A 241 -16.49 0.31 -15.85
N ASN A 242 -15.18 0.39 -15.60
CA ASN A 242 -14.59 0.13 -14.29
C ASN A 242 -15.06 1.13 -13.21
N ILE A 243 -15.17 2.41 -13.55
CA ILE A 243 -15.76 3.42 -12.66
C ILE A 243 -17.23 3.09 -12.37
N ASN A 244 -17.99 2.69 -13.39
CA ASN A 244 -19.41 2.42 -13.24
C ASN A 244 -19.72 1.16 -12.41
N GLN A 245 -18.78 0.21 -12.32
CA GLN A 245 -18.89 -0.87 -11.33
C GLN A 245 -18.90 -0.34 -9.89
N ILE A 246 -18.10 0.69 -9.60
CA ILE A 246 -18.11 1.37 -8.30
C ILE A 246 -19.46 2.07 -8.11
N ALA A 247 -19.94 2.80 -9.13
CA ALA A 247 -21.23 3.49 -9.13
C ALA A 247 -22.39 2.51 -8.85
N ALA A 248 -22.38 1.33 -9.48
CA ALA A 248 -23.39 0.30 -9.31
C ALA A 248 -23.48 -0.21 -7.87
N VAL A 249 -22.32 -0.40 -7.22
CA VAL A 249 -22.25 -0.85 -5.83
C VAL A 249 -22.68 0.25 -4.85
N ILE A 250 -22.27 1.49 -5.10
CA ILE A 250 -22.64 2.64 -4.26
C ILE A 250 -24.15 2.86 -4.26
N SER A 251 -24.77 2.79 -5.44
CA SER A 251 -26.21 3.07 -5.64
C SER A 251 -27.10 1.85 -5.55
N ASN A 252 -26.52 0.65 -5.43
CA ASN A 252 -27.21 -0.63 -5.59
C ASN A 252 -27.95 -0.77 -6.94
N ASN A 253 -27.51 -0.07 -8.00
CA ASN A 253 -28.07 -0.14 -9.34
C ASN A 253 -27.18 -0.96 -10.29
N GLN A 254 -27.58 -2.18 -10.61
CA GLN A 254 -26.78 -3.07 -11.47
C GLN A 254 -26.69 -2.60 -12.92
N GLU A 255 -27.65 -1.82 -13.42
CA GLU A 255 -27.65 -1.34 -14.82
C GLU A 255 -26.41 -0.50 -15.14
N PHE A 256 -25.90 0.26 -14.17
CA PHE A 256 -24.70 1.07 -14.34
C PHE A 256 -23.49 0.24 -14.78
N LYS A 257 -23.39 -1.03 -14.40
CA LYS A 257 -22.27 -1.91 -14.75
C LYS A 257 -22.07 -2.09 -16.25
N ASN A 258 -23.13 -1.91 -17.04
CA ASN A 258 -23.14 -2.11 -18.48
C ASN A 258 -22.89 -0.81 -19.26
N GLU A 259 -22.94 0.34 -18.58
CA GLU A 259 -22.69 1.65 -19.19
C GLU A 259 -21.20 1.86 -19.45
N THR A 260 -20.86 2.23 -20.69
CA THR A 260 -19.48 2.41 -21.14
C THR A 260 -19.15 3.81 -21.61
N ASP A 261 -20.16 4.58 -22.02
CA ASP A 261 -19.98 5.90 -22.64
C ASP A 261 -20.21 7.05 -21.66
N ALA A 262 -20.91 6.77 -20.56
CA ALA A 262 -21.28 7.74 -19.53
C ALA A 262 -20.81 7.27 -18.16
N ASP A 263 -20.03 8.10 -17.46
CA ASP A 263 -19.69 7.88 -16.06
C ASP A 263 -20.90 8.16 -15.17
N LYS A 264 -21.26 7.20 -14.31
CA LYS A 264 -22.45 7.22 -13.45
C LYS A 264 -22.15 7.50 -11.97
N ILE A 265 -20.91 7.83 -11.60
CA ILE A 265 -20.57 8.15 -10.20
C ILE A 265 -21.45 9.27 -9.63
N PRO A 266 -21.64 10.43 -10.31
CA PRO A 266 -22.48 11.49 -9.76
C PRO A 266 -23.93 11.03 -9.53
N GLU A 267 -24.51 10.29 -10.49
CA GLU A 267 -25.86 9.72 -10.35
C GLU A 267 -25.93 8.69 -9.21
N ALA A 268 -24.88 7.88 -9.02
CA ALA A 268 -24.84 6.91 -7.94
C ALA A 268 -24.76 7.56 -6.56
N LEU A 269 -23.99 8.65 -6.43
CA LEU A 269 -23.90 9.42 -5.20
C LEU A 269 -25.23 10.12 -4.89
N ASP A 270 -25.98 10.56 -5.90
CA ASP A 270 -27.35 11.08 -5.74
C ASP A 270 -28.31 10.03 -5.19
N LYS A 271 -28.29 8.82 -5.77
CA LYS A 271 -29.08 7.69 -5.28
C LYS A 271 -28.73 7.33 -3.83
N LEU A 272 -27.44 7.39 -3.48
CA LEU A 272 -26.99 7.17 -2.10
C LEU A 272 -27.50 8.25 -1.13
N LEU A 273 -27.45 9.54 -1.52
CA LEU A 273 -27.99 10.61 -0.68
C LEU A 273 -29.49 10.43 -0.43
N ALA A 274 -30.24 10.02 -1.45
CA ALA A 274 -31.67 9.72 -1.32
C ALA A 274 -31.92 8.52 -0.40
N GLU A 275 -31.15 7.43 -0.54
CA GLU A 275 -31.25 6.26 0.37
C GLU A 275 -30.98 6.66 1.83
N LEU A 276 -30.06 7.59 2.06
CA LEU A 276 -29.74 8.13 3.38
C LEU A 276 -30.78 9.14 3.91
N GLY A 277 -31.80 9.48 3.13
CA GLY A 277 -32.82 10.48 3.46
C GLY A 277 -32.25 11.89 3.60
N LEU A 278 -31.17 12.19 2.87
CA LEU A 278 -30.47 13.48 2.88
C LEU A 278 -30.89 14.38 1.70
N ASP A 279 -31.56 13.83 0.69
CA ASP A 279 -32.24 14.54 -0.40
C ASP A 279 -33.45 15.35 0.09
N SER A 280 -33.97 15.01 1.28
CA SER A 280 -35.12 15.67 1.89
C SER A 280 -34.93 17.17 2.07
N ILE A 281 -33.70 17.69 2.19
CA ILE A 281 -33.47 19.15 2.29
C ILE A 281 -33.84 19.85 0.98
N SER A 282 -33.46 19.27 -0.17
CA SER A 282 -33.78 19.81 -1.49
C SER A 282 -35.28 19.68 -1.78
N GLN A 283 -35.89 18.53 -1.45
CA GLN A 283 -37.34 18.33 -1.55
C GLN A 283 -38.13 19.27 -0.64
N VAL A 284 -37.70 19.46 0.60
CA VAL A 284 -38.30 20.40 1.56
C VAL A 284 -38.31 21.82 1.01
N ILE A 285 -37.27 22.21 0.26
CA ILE A 285 -37.18 23.55 -0.32
C ILE A 285 -37.96 23.65 -1.65
N ALA A 286 -38.04 22.57 -2.43
CA ALA A 286 -38.91 22.50 -3.60
C ALA A 286 -40.41 22.55 -3.22
N GLU A 287 -40.81 21.83 -2.17
CA GLU A 287 -42.15 21.89 -1.57
C GLU A 287 -42.52 23.31 -1.07
N LEU A 288 -41.52 24.14 -0.73
CA LEU A 288 -41.73 25.56 -0.39
C LEU A 288 -41.96 26.46 -1.62
N GLY A 289 -41.58 26.01 -2.82
CA GLY A 289 -41.73 26.74 -4.08
C GLY A 289 -43.12 26.64 -4.72
N ASP A 290 -43.87 25.56 -4.47
CA ASP A 290 -45.24 25.32 -4.98
C ASP A 290 -46.31 25.99 -4.10
N PHE A 291 -46.23 27.31 -4.00
CA PHE A 291 -46.94 28.11 -3.00
C PHE A 291 -48.47 28.13 -3.12
N GLU A 292 -49.03 27.76 -4.28
CA GLU A 292 -50.48 27.86 -4.49
C GLU A 292 -51.31 26.93 -3.58
N ASN A 293 -50.72 25.89 -2.96
CA ASN A 293 -51.53 24.87 -2.29
C ASN A 293 -51.41 24.72 -0.76
N GLN A 294 -50.33 25.09 -0.05
CA GLN A 294 -50.16 24.56 1.33
C GLN A 294 -49.46 25.47 2.37
N THR A 295 -50.18 26.49 2.86
CA THR A 295 -49.79 27.27 4.06
C THR A 295 -49.75 26.46 5.37
N GLN A 296 -50.24 25.21 5.39
CA GLN A 296 -50.28 24.34 6.58
C GLN A 296 -48.99 23.52 6.85
N ASN A 297 -48.03 23.45 5.91
CA ASN A 297 -46.92 22.48 5.98
C ASN A 297 -45.57 22.99 6.54
N ILE A 298 -45.47 24.27 6.92
CA ILE A 298 -44.23 24.88 7.45
C ILE A 298 -43.68 24.14 8.69
N LYS A 299 -44.56 23.68 9.59
CA LYS A 299 -44.15 22.93 10.79
C LYS A 299 -43.57 21.56 10.45
N GLN A 300 -44.09 20.89 9.42
CA GLN A 300 -43.59 19.61 8.96
C GLN A 300 -42.21 19.76 8.31
N ILE A 301 -41.99 20.86 7.59
CA ILE A 301 -40.73 21.24 6.97
C ILE A 301 -39.60 21.43 8.00
N PHE A 302 -39.84 22.22 9.07
CA PHE A 302 -38.85 22.35 10.16
C PHE A 302 -38.57 21.02 10.86
N THR A 303 -39.58 20.16 11.00
CA THR A 303 -39.41 18.82 11.59
C THR A 303 -38.57 17.91 10.69
N LYS A 304 -38.77 17.96 9.36
CA LYS A 304 -37.94 17.25 8.38
C LYS A 304 -36.48 17.71 8.46
N ILE A 305 -36.22 19.02 8.52
CA ILE A 305 -34.85 19.58 8.68
C ILE A 305 -34.20 19.10 9.99
N GLN A 306 -34.94 19.11 11.11
CA GLN A 306 -34.42 18.66 12.40
C GLN A 306 -34.06 17.17 12.41
N ASN A 307 -34.86 16.36 11.71
CA ASN A 307 -34.64 14.91 11.63
C ASN A 307 -33.37 14.56 10.84
N VAL A 308 -33.00 15.33 9.82
CA VAL A 308 -31.76 15.09 9.03
C VAL A 308 -30.51 15.11 9.92
N PHE A 309 -30.43 16.02 10.88
CA PHE A 309 -29.25 16.20 11.74
C PHE A 309 -29.31 15.44 13.09
N ASN A 310 -30.22 14.46 13.21
CA ASN A 310 -30.34 13.65 14.42
C ASN A 310 -29.09 12.75 14.62
N PRO A 311 -28.52 12.66 15.84
CA PRO A 311 -27.39 11.77 16.15
C PRO A 311 -27.56 10.32 15.67
N LYS A 312 -28.78 9.76 15.75
CA LYS A 312 -29.07 8.40 15.26
C LYS A 312 -28.90 8.28 13.74
N ASN A 313 -29.28 9.30 12.99
CA ASN A 313 -29.12 9.32 11.53
C ASN A 313 -27.64 9.50 11.14
N ILE A 314 -26.88 10.29 11.89
CA ILE A 314 -25.42 10.41 11.72
C ILE A 314 -24.72 9.05 11.94
N GLU A 315 -25.15 8.28 12.94
CA GLU A 315 -24.60 6.94 13.19
C GLU A 315 -24.94 5.95 12.06
N LYS A 316 -26.20 5.97 11.57
CA LYS A 316 -26.61 5.18 10.39
C LYS A 316 -25.78 5.51 9.15
N ILE A 317 -25.54 6.79 8.88
CA ILE A 317 -24.69 7.24 7.76
C ILE A 317 -23.27 6.68 7.90
N LYS A 318 -22.68 6.73 9.11
CA LYS A 318 -21.35 6.15 9.36
C LYS A 318 -21.30 4.65 9.11
N GLN A 319 -22.29 3.91 9.58
CA GLN A 319 -22.37 2.45 9.38
C GLN A 319 -22.51 2.11 7.90
N LYS A 320 -23.41 2.79 7.18
CA LYS A 320 -23.62 2.62 5.74
C LYS A 320 -22.35 2.97 4.93
N ALA A 321 -21.65 4.04 5.28
CA ALA A 321 -20.38 4.40 4.65
C ALA A 321 -19.31 3.31 4.80
N VAL A 322 -19.18 2.72 6.00
CA VAL A 322 -18.24 1.60 6.23
C VAL A 322 -18.63 0.36 5.43
N GLU A 323 -19.92 0.06 5.34
CA GLU A 323 -20.44 -1.05 4.53
C GLU A 323 -20.12 -0.86 3.05
N LEU A 324 -20.44 0.31 2.50
CA LEU A 324 -20.21 0.64 1.09
C LEU A 324 -18.73 0.66 0.74
N LEU A 325 -17.87 1.20 1.60
CA LEU A 325 -16.42 1.14 1.40
C LEU A 325 -15.93 -0.30 1.25
N LYS A 326 -16.38 -1.22 2.11
CA LYS A 326 -16.03 -2.65 2.01
C LYS A 326 -16.52 -3.27 0.70
N LYS A 327 -17.76 -2.98 0.28
CA LYS A 327 -18.34 -3.51 -0.97
C LYS A 327 -17.68 -2.94 -2.22
N ALA A 328 -17.32 -1.66 -2.20
CA ALA A 328 -16.72 -0.96 -3.34
C ALA A 328 -15.21 -1.23 -3.49
N THR A 329 -14.53 -1.70 -2.44
CA THR A 329 -13.06 -1.87 -2.43
C THR A 329 -12.54 -2.72 -3.59
N PRO A 330 -13.09 -3.91 -3.92
CA PRO A 330 -12.57 -4.73 -5.03
C PRO A 330 -12.69 -4.03 -6.40
N TYR A 331 -13.76 -3.27 -6.61
CA TYR A 331 -14.01 -2.52 -7.84
C TYR A 331 -13.11 -1.29 -7.94
N LEU A 332 -12.88 -0.60 -6.81
CA LEU A 332 -11.90 0.48 -6.72
C LEU A 332 -10.49 -0.02 -7.05
N THR A 333 -10.11 -1.20 -6.55
CA THR A 333 -8.82 -1.84 -6.88
C THR A 333 -8.70 -2.12 -8.38
N THR A 334 -9.77 -2.62 -9.00
CA THR A 334 -9.82 -2.91 -10.44
C THR A 334 -9.63 -1.62 -11.27
N TYR A 335 -10.34 -0.56 -10.89
CA TYR A 335 -10.20 0.77 -11.51
C TYR A 335 -8.78 1.32 -11.36
N ILE A 336 -8.26 1.41 -10.12
CA ILE A 336 -6.91 1.92 -9.83
C ILE A 336 -5.86 1.13 -10.60
N TYR A 337 -6.00 -0.19 -10.69
CA TYR A 337 -5.11 -1.03 -11.45
C TYR A 337 -5.09 -0.64 -12.93
N SER A 338 -6.26 -0.59 -13.57
CA SER A 338 -6.37 -0.23 -14.98
C SER A 338 -5.81 1.15 -15.28
N GLU A 339 -6.06 2.11 -14.38
CA GLU A 339 -5.58 3.49 -14.50
C GLU A 339 -4.05 3.59 -14.35
N ILE A 340 -3.46 2.87 -13.38
CA ILE A 340 -1.99 2.77 -13.25
C ILE A 340 -1.40 2.08 -14.47
N PHE A 341 -1.98 0.98 -14.94
CA PHE A 341 -1.50 0.23 -16.10
C PHE A 341 -1.40 1.11 -17.34
N PHE A 342 -2.49 1.80 -17.71
CA PHE A 342 -2.49 2.69 -18.87
C PHE A 342 -1.59 3.92 -18.68
N GLY A 343 -1.51 4.46 -17.46
CA GLY A 343 -0.58 5.54 -17.15
C GLY A 343 0.88 5.13 -17.33
N LEU A 344 1.26 3.94 -16.85
CA LEU A 344 2.61 3.40 -17.04
C LEU A 344 2.87 3.08 -18.52
N TYR A 345 1.89 2.50 -19.22
CA TYR A 345 1.98 2.24 -20.65
C TYR A 345 2.27 3.52 -21.44
N TYR A 346 1.52 4.59 -21.15
CA TYR A 346 1.74 5.91 -21.75
C TYR A 346 3.13 6.47 -21.45
N THR A 347 3.64 6.31 -20.23
CA THR A 347 5.00 6.74 -19.86
C THR A 347 6.09 5.97 -20.61
N ILE A 348 5.90 4.68 -20.88
CA ILE A 348 6.86 3.86 -21.61
C ILE A 348 6.89 4.22 -23.09
N HIS A 349 5.71 4.36 -23.70
CA HIS A 349 5.52 4.57 -25.14
C HIS A 349 5.50 6.07 -25.44
N THR A 350 6.68 6.69 -25.45
CA THR A 350 6.87 8.14 -25.65
C THR A 350 6.43 8.63 -27.03
N GLU A 351 6.27 7.72 -28.00
CA GLU A 351 5.72 8.00 -29.31
C GLU A 351 4.25 8.45 -29.27
N ILE A 352 3.48 8.06 -28.25
CA ILE A 352 2.11 8.54 -28.03
C ILE A 352 2.19 9.96 -27.50
N LYS A 353 1.93 10.98 -28.30
CA LYS A 353 2.21 12.37 -27.87
C LYS A 353 1.18 12.91 -26.89
N ASN A 354 -0.06 12.41 -26.96
CA ASN A 354 -1.19 12.88 -26.16
C ASN A 354 -1.95 11.69 -25.55
N PRO A 355 -2.42 11.75 -24.28
CA PRO A 355 -3.25 10.71 -23.67
C PRO A 355 -4.47 10.30 -24.52
N SER A 356 -5.06 11.24 -25.27
CA SER A 356 -6.23 10.99 -26.12
C SER A 356 -5.99 9.96 -27.23
N GLU A 357 -4.75 9.80 -27.69
CA GLU A 357 -4.39 8.77 -28.67
C GLU A 357 -4.49 7.37 -28.07
N LEU A 358 -4.01 7.18 -26.83
CA LEU A 358 -4.13 5.92 -26.08
C LEU A 358 -5.58 5.60 -25.75
N LEU A 359 -6.38 6.61 -25.37
CA LEU A 359 -7.78 6.46 -25.02
C LEU A 359 -8.66 5.85 -26.13
N LYS A 360 -8.28 6.05 -27.40
CA LYS A 360 -9.00 5.54 -28.57
C LYS A 360 -8.63 4.11 -28.96
N LEU A 361 -7.54 3.56 -28.41
CA LEU A 361 -7.13 2.20 -28.70
C LEU A 361 -8.12 1.20 -28.11
N LYS A 362 -8.29 0.05 -28.76
CA LYS A 362 -9.12 -1.04 -28.25
C LYS A 362 -8.43 -1.72 -27.07
N ALA A 363 -9.16 -1.90 -25.97
CA ALA A 363 -8.69 -2.47 -24.70
C ALA A 363 -8.44 -3.99 -24.79
N ASP A 364 -9.03 -4.66 -25.77
CA ASP A 364 -8.82 -6.09 -26.09
C ASP A 364 -7.73 -6.34 -27.14
N ASN A 365 -7.01 -5.29 -27.55
CA ASN A 365 -5.82 -5.43 -28.38
C ASN A 365 -4.82 -6.37 -27.69
N ASN A 366 -4.12 -7.21 -28.44
CA ASN A 366 -3.07 -8.11 -27.93
C ASN A 366 -2.04 -7.40 -27.04
N LYS A 367 -1.79 -6.10 -27.26
CA LYS A 367 -0.92 -5.26 -26.43
C LYS A 367 -1.40 -5.08 -24.99
N PHE A 368 -2.67 -5.34 -24.70
CA PHE A 368 -3.31 -5.18 -23.39
C PHE A 368 -3.92 -6.50 -22.86
N LEU A 369 -3.62 -7.63 -23.49
CA LEU A 369 -4.23 -8.92 -23.15
C LEU A 369 -4.05 -9.28 -21.65
N ALA A 370 -2.90 -8.91 -21.04
CA ALA A 370 -2.68 -9.07 -19.60
C ALA A 370 -3.76 -8.36 -18.75
N LEU A 371 -4.09 -7.12 -19.10
CA LEU A 371 -5.14 -6.34 -18.43
C LEU A 371 -6.51 -7.01 -18.59
N THR A 372 -6.81 -7.56 -19.77
CA THR A 372 -8.10 -8.24 -20.01
C THR A 372 -8.31 -9.48 -19.15
N GLN A 373 -7.22 -10.05 -18.64
CA GLN A 373 -7.22 -11.22 -17.76
C GLN A 373 -6.97 -10.85 -16.28
N ASN A 374 -7.09 -9.57 -15.90
CA ASN A 374 -6.79 -9.09 -14.54
C ASN A 374 -5.33 -9.37 -14.07
N LYS A 375 -4.39 -9.42 -15.03
CA LYS A 375 -2.98 -9.68 -14.77
C LYS A 375 -2.14 -8.42 -14.95
N LEU A 376 -1.17 -8.24 -14.05
CA LEU A 376 -0.10 -7.25 -14.11
C LEU A 376 0.94 -7.67 -15.14
N ASP A 377 0.97 -6.99 -16.29
CA ASP A 377 2.09 -7.13 -17.23
C ASP A 377 3.38 -6.66 -16.57
N LEU A 378 4.32 -7.58 -16.32
CA LEU A 378 5.55 -7.26 -15.61
C LEU A 378 6.49 -6.36 -16.44
N ASN A 379 6.39 -6.44 -17.77
CA ASN A 379 7.19 -5.62 -18.66
C ASN A 379 6.74 -4.15 -18.59
N ILE A 380 5.43 -3.91 -18.63
CA ILE A 380 4.86 -2.56 -18.46
C ILE A 380 5.10 -2.06 -17.03
N LEU A 381 4.89 -2.91 -16.02
CA LEU A 381 5.06 -2.52 -14.63
C LEU A 381 6.50 -2.10 -14.31
N PHE A 382 7.49 -2.94 -14.61
CA PHE A 382 8.88 -2.65 -14.23
C PHE A 382 9.49 -1.52 -15.06
N ASN A 383 9.30 -1.49 -16.38
CA ASN A 383 9.82 -0.41 -17.20
C ASN A 383 9.11 0.92 -16.93
N GLY A 384 7.80 0.89 -16.69
CA GLY A 384 7.01 2.09 -16.40
C GLY A 384 7.40 2.70 -15.07
N ILE A 385 7.43 1.89 -14.00
CA ILE A 385 7.87 2.36 -12.68
C ILE A 385 9.32 2.83 -12.75
N ALA A 386 10.22 2.10 -13.42
CA ALA A 386 11.60 2.52 -13.58
C ALA A 386 11.69 3.93 -14.21
N LYS A 387 10.96 4.20 -15.30
CA LYS A 387 10.90 5.53 -15.93
C LYS A 387 10.34 6.59 -14.97
N VAL A 388 9.22 6.31 -14.32
CA VAL A 388 8.59 7.23 -13.35
C VAL A 388 9.56 7.60 -12.21
N LEU A 389 10.30 6.63 -11.70
CA LEU A 389 11.29 6.86 -10.64
C LEU A 389 12.54 7.59 -11.15
N LYS A 390 12.90 7.44 -12.43
CA LYS A 390 14.17 7.92 -13.00
C LYS A 390 14.21 9.44 -13.10
N ASP A 391 13.16 10.04 -13.66
CA ASP A 391 13.13 11.47 -13.94
C ASP A 391 11.74 12.10 -13.80
N LYS A 392 11.74 13.40 -13.54
CA LYS A 392 10.54 14.19 -13.27
C LYS A 392 9.63 14.33 -14.50
N ASN A 393 10.17 14.30 -15.72
CA ASN A 393 9.37 14.42 -16.94
C ASN A 393 8.56 13.15 -17.18
N SER A 394 9.17 11.98 -16.99
CA SER A 394 8.48 10.69 -17.02
C SER A 394 7.38 10.61 -15.94
N PHE A 395 7.66 11.10 -14.72
CA PHE A 395 6.65 11.21 -13.68
C PHE A 395 5.52 12.19 -14.06
N LYS A 396 5.85 13.35 -14.64
CA LYS A 396 4.86 14.33 -15.13
C LYS A 396 3.97 13.72 -16.20
N ARG A 397 4.54 12.96 -17.14
CA ARG A 397 3.80 12.27 -18.19
C ARG A 397 2.82 11.23 -17.62
N PHE A 398 3.26 10.46 -16.63
CA PHE A 398 2.37 9.57 -15.86
C PHE A 398 1.23 10.37 -15.21
N TYR A 399 1.57 11.45 -14.49
CA TYR A 399 0.60 12.32 -13.82
C TYR A 399 -0.43 12.92 -14.78
N GLU A 400 0.01 13.42 -15.94
CA GLU A 400 -0.85 14.00 -16.97
C GLU A 400 -1.86 13.00 -17.50
N PHE A 401 -1.48 11.74 -17.66
CA PHE A 401 -2.43 10.69 -18.00
C PHE A 401 -3.48 10.50 -16.90
N ILE A 402 -3.10 10.51 -15.62
CA ILE A 402 -4.03 10.29 -14.50
C ILE A 402 -5.02 11.45 -14.33
N PHE A 403 -4.58 12.70 -14.47
CA PHE A 403 -5.39 13.87 -14.09
C PHE A 403 -5.76 14.82 -15.24
N LYS A 404 -4.99 14.87 -16.32
CA LYS A 404 -5.18 15.87 -17.40
C LYS A 404 -5.78 15.30 -18.70
N ARG A 405 -6.08 14.00 -18.77
CA ARG A 405 -6.62 13.36 -19.99
C ARG A 405 -8.08 13.71 -20.31
N PHE A 406 -8.75 14.50 -19.46
CA PHE A 406 -10.19 14.75 -19.49
C PHE A 406 -10.53 16.14 -20.02
N ASP A 407 -11.78 16.32 -20.44
CA ASP A 407 -12.30 17.59 -20.96
C ASP A 407 -12.37 18.66 -19.87
N GLU A 408 -11.49 19.67 -19.95
CA GLU A 408 -11.43 20.75 -18.98
C GLU A 408 -12.75 21.52 -18.86
N ASN A 409 -13.52 21.67 -19.93
CA ASN A 409 -14.80 22.38 -19.86
C ASN A 409 -15.78 21.63 -18.96
N LYS A 410 -15.77 20.29 -19.01
CA LYS A 410 -16.58 19.45 -18.13
C LYS A 410 -16.09 19.48 -16.68
N ILE A 411 -14.79 19.70 -16.48
CA ILE A 411 -14.22 19.84 -15.13
C ILE A 411 -14.64 21.17 -14.50
N PHE A 412 -14.52 22.29 -15.21
CA PHE A 412 -14.76 23.62 -14.64
C PHE A 412 -16.23 24.06 -14.68
N ASN A 413 -17.05 23.50 -15.57
CA ASN A 413 -18.46 23.87 -15.72
C ASN A 413 -19.40 22.66 -15.51
N PRO A 414 -19.47 22.09 -14.30
CA PRO A 414 -20.31 20.91 -14.04
C PRO A 414 -21.80 21.16 -14.30
N ASP A 415 -22.27 22.41 -14.12
CA ASP A 415 -23.67 22.79 -14.32
C ASP A 415 -24.08 22.95 -15.80
N ASN A 416 -23.11 23.09 -16.72
CA ASN A 416 -23.36 23.18 -18.18
C ASN A 416 -23.54 21.79 -18.84
N ILE A 417 -23.38 20.71 -18.07
CA ILE A 417 -23.55 19.35 -18.56
C ILE A 417 -24.98 18.92 -18.24
N VAL A 418 -25.84 18.89 -19.25
CA VAL A 418 -27.26 18.50 -19.15
C VAL A 418 -27.44 17.06 -18.61
N SER A 419 -26.39 16.24 -18.65
CA SER A 419 -26.38 14.87 -18.13
C SER A 419 -25.78 14.77 -16.73
N LYS A 420 -26.37 13.98 -15.82
CA LYS A 420 -25.82 13.56 -14.51
C LYS A 420 -24.53 12.72 -14.61
N ASN A 421 -23.80 12.84 -15.71
CA ASN A 421 -22.65 12.02 -16.03
C ASN A 421 -21.37 12.67 -15.51
N GLY A 422 -20.44 11.85 -15.04
CA GLY A 422 -19.09 12.26 -14.66
C GLY A 422 -18.19 12.54 -15.87
N VAL A 423 -16.99 13.03 -15.56
CA VAL A 423 -15.90 13.31 -16.50
C VAL A 423 -15.02 12.08 -16.75
N GLY A 424 -15.19 11.00 -15.98
CA GLY A 424 -14.38 9.77 -16.08
C GLY A 424 -13.16 9.76 -15.17
N ASN A 425 -13.12 10.63 -14.15
CA ASN A 425 -12.08 10.68 -13.13
C ASN A 425 -12.71 10.72 -11.75
N LEU A 426 -12.59 9.61 -11.01
CA LEU A 426 -13.24 9.45 -9.72
C LEU A 426 -13.01 10.61 -8.74
N ILE A 427 -11.81 11.20 -8.68
CA ILE A 427 -11.50 12.31 -7.76
C ILE A 427 -12.21 13.59 -8.22
N ILE A 428 -12.08 13.94 -9.50
CA ILE A 428 -12.71 15.14 -10.06
C ILE A 428 -14.23 15.01 -10.04
N ASP A 429 -14.78 13.83 -10.28
CA ASP A 429 -16.22 13.57 -10.23
C ASP A 429 -16.81 13.74 -8.84
N ILE A 430 -16.10 13.31 -7.80
CA ILE A 430 -16.50 13.57 -6.40
C ILE A 430 -16.45 15.09 -6.12
N VAL A 431 -15.41 15.79 -6.58
CA VAL A 431 -15.29 17.25 -6.38
C VAL A 431 -16.40 18.01 -7.11
N ASN A 432 -16.67 17.66 -8.37
CA ASN A 432 -17.74 18.25 -9.19
C ASN A 432 -19.12 17.97 -8.60
N TRP A 433 -19.34 16.75 -8.11
CA TRP A 433 -20.58 16.40 -7.44
C TRP A 433 -20.79 17.21 -6.16
N LEU A 434 -19.75 17.37 -5.32
CA LEU A 434 -19.80 18.22 -4.13
C LEU A 434 -20.09 19.68 -4.48
N GLU A 435 -19.46 20.20 -5.54
CA GLU A 435 -19.73 21.54 -6.06
C GLU A 435 -21.20 21.68 -6.45
N SER A 436 -21.74 20.77 -7.26
CA SER A 436 -23.14 20.80 -7.67
C SER A 436 -24.12 20.74 -6.49
N LYS A 437 -23.81 19.97 -5.43
CA LYS A 437 -24.63 19.95 -4.21
C LYS A 437 -24.55 21.25 -3.41
N LEU A 438 -23.39 21.87 -3.34
CA LEU A 438 -23.25 23.21 -2.75
C LEU A 438 -24.02 24.24 -3.56
N SER A 439 -23.90 24.25 -4.89
CA SER A 439 -24.69 25.10 -5.80
C SER A 439 -26.18 24.90 -5.56
N THR A 440 -26.65 23.66 -5.44
CA THR A 440 -28.07 23.34 -5.19
C THR A 440 -28.56 23.96 -3.89
N ILE A 441 -27.79 23.83 -2.79
CA ILE A 441 -28.13 24.42 -1.49
C ILE A 441 -28.18 25.95 -1.57
N ILE A 442 -27.21 26.55 -2.26
CA ILE A 442 -27.12 28.00 -2.46
C ILE A 442 -28.26 28.54 -3.32
N ASN A 443 -28.60 27.86 -4.42
CA ASN A 443 -29.73 28.18 -5.28
C ASN A 443 -31.07 28.02 -4.55
N SER A 444 -31.17 26.98 -3.71
CA SER A 444 -32.32 26.76 -2.83
C SER A 444 -32.47 27.90 -1.83
N LEU A 445 -31.38 28.37 -1.23
CA LEU A 445 -31.36 29.58 -0.40
C LEU A 445 -31.80 30.82 -1.20
N GLY A 446 -31.35 30.95 -2.45
CA GLY A 446 -31.80 32.01 -3.36
C GLY A 446 -33.31 31.99 -3.64
N THR A 447 -33.89 30.80 -3.80
CA THR A 447 -35.33 30.61 -3.99
C THR A 447 -36.09 30.99 -2.74
N LEU A 448 -35.63 30.57 -1.56
CA LEU A 448 -36.21 30.96 -0.27
C LEU A 448 -36.15 32.47 -0.02
N ILE A 449 -35.04 33.13 -0.40
CA ILE A 449 -34.90 34.58 -0.32
C ILE A 449 -35.95 35.24 -1.20
N LYS A 450 -36.02 34.88 -2.50
CA LYS A 450 -37.00 35.44 -3.45
C LYS A 450 -38.42 35.23 -2.96
N PHE A 451 -38.72 34.02 -2.46
CA PHE A 451 -40.01 33.69 -1.88
C PHE A 451 -40.36 34.61 -0.71
N ALA A 452 -39.42 34.81 0.23
CA ALA A 452 -39.63 35.69 1.36
C ALA A 452 -39.83 37.15 0.93
N GLU A 453 -39.10 37.62 -0.08
CA GLU A 453 -39.26 38.97 -0.65
C GLU A 453 -40.63 39.18 -1.30
N LEU A 454 -41.07 38.23 -2.12
CA LEU A 454 -42.40 38.27 -2.73
C LEU A 454 -43.49 38.24 -1.66
N SER A 455 -43.36 37.35 -0.67
CA SER A 455 -44.33 37.21 0.42
C SER A 455 -44.45 38.46 1.30
N ILE A 456 -43.38 39.23 1.45
CA ILE A 456 -43.39 40.47 2.25
C ILE A 456 -43.98 41.65 1.45
N ASN A 457 -43.79 41.66 0.13
CA ASN A 457 -44.27 42.71 -0.75
C ASN A 457 -45.72 42.50 -1.21
N ASP A 458 -46.24 41.28 -1.13
CA ASP A 458 -47.64 40.96 -1.35
C ASP A 458 -48.51 41.55 -0.24
N GLN A 459 -49.47 42.39 -0.62
CA GLN A 459 -50.32 43.11 0.32
C GLN A 459 -51.19 42.15 1.16
N TYR A 460 -51.76 41.11 0.55
CA TYR A 460 -52.65 40.17 1.23
C TYR A 460 -51.90 39.29 2.24
N ILE A 461 -50.74 38.76 1.86
CA ILE A 461 -49.88 37.98 2.75
C ILE A 461 -49.37 38.86 3.89
N ARG A 462 -48.94 40.09 3.58
CA ARG A 462 -48.50 41.05 4.58
C ARG A 462 -49.62 41.39 5.57
N GLU A 463 -50.82 41.72 5.11
CA GLU A 463 -51.98 41.98 5.98
C GLU A 463 -52.33 40.75 6.84
N THR A 464 -52.24 39.54 6.27
CA THR A 464 -52.45 38.28 7.00
C THR A 464 -51.38 38.07 8.09
N LEU A 465 -50.11 38.37 7.79
CA LEU A 465 -49.02 38.31 8.76
C LEU A 465 -49.19 39.37 9.83
N GLU A 466 -49.52 40.61 9.48
CA GLU A 466 -49.81 41.69 10.41
C GLU A 466 -50.96 41.30 11.34
N TYR A 467 -52.05 40.74 10.81
CA TYR A 467 -53.16 40.22 11.60
C TYR A 467 -52.73 39.09 12.54
N LYS A 468 -51.99 38.09 12.05
CA LYS A 468 -51.49 36.98 12.90
C LYS A 468 -50.53 37.47 13.98
N ILE A 469 -49.68 38.46 13.67
CA ILE A 469 -48.78 39.07 14.64
C ILE A 469 -49.61 39.82 15.69
N ILE A 470 -50.60 40.63 15.27
CA ILE A 470 -51.53 41.31 16.18
C ILE A 470 -52.22 40.30 17.09
N ASP A 471 -52.81 39.26 16.52
CA ASP A 471 -53.56 38.24 17.25
C ASP A 471 -52.68 37.44 18.21
N THR A 472 -51.49 37.02 17.75
CA THR A 472 -50.51 36.33 18.59
C THR A 472 -50.05 37.21 19.75
N ILE A 473 -49.73 38.48 19.48
CA ILE A 473 -49.30 39.44 20.50
C ILE A 473 -50.42 39.71 21.48
N LYS A 474 -51.65 40.01 21.01
CA LYS A 474 -52.84 40.21 21.87
C LYS A 474 -53.11 38.99 22.73
N THR A 475 -53.13 37.80 22.15
CA THR A 475 -53.35 36.54 22.87
C THR A 475 -52.29 36.32 23.94
N LYS A 476 -51.01 36.47 23.60
CA LYS A 476 -49.90 36.30 24.54
C LYS A 476 -49.86 37.36 25.64
N LEU A 477 -50.23 38.62 25.33
CA LEU A 477 -50.33 39.67 26.33
C LEU A 477 -51.52 39.45 27.27
N ASN A 478 -52.67 38.99 26.76
CA ASN A 478 -53.84 38.68 27.59
C ASN A 478 -53.60 37.46 28.50
N GLU A 479 -52.78 36.49 28.10
CA GLU A 479 -52.33 35.38 28.95
C GLU A 479 -51.52 35.83 30.18
N THR A 480 -51.01 37.08 30.21
CA THR A 480 -50.21 37.64 31.31
C THR A 480 -51.03 38.36 32.40
N GLY A 481 -52.35 38.46 32.26
CA GLY A 481 -53.24 39.15 33.22
C GLY A 481 -53.52 40.63 32.88
N GLN A 482 -54.48 41.28 33.56
CA GLN A 482 -54.96 42.64 33.27
C GLN A 482 -54.61 43.75 34.31
N PRO A 483 -53.39 43.86 34.84
CA PRO A 483 -53.06 44.94 35.79
C PRO A 483 -52.92 46.33 35.13
N LEU A 484 -52.74 46.40 33.81
CA LEU A 484 -52.59 47.65 33.05
C LEU A 484 -53.77 47.94 32.10
N GLY A 485 -54.89 47.22 32.24
CA GLY A 485 -56.08 47.36 31.38
C GLY A 485 -56.02 46.57 30.06
N LYS A 486 -56.87 46.93 29.09
CA LYS A 486 -56.93 46.30 27.76
C LYS A 486 -55.75 46.75 26.90
N TRP A 487 -55.01 45.77 26.35
CA TRP A 487 -53.97 46.01 25.37
C TRP A 487 -54.55 46.41 24.01
N ASN A 488 -54.16 47.57 23.52
CA ASN A 488 -54.36 47.93 22.12
C ASN A 488 -53.13 47.51 21.32
N VAL A 489 -53.35 46.73 20.25
CA VAL A 489 -52.29 46.31 19.32
C VAL A 489 -52.81 46.60 17.92
N SER A 490 -52.08 47.44 17.20
CA SER A 490 -52.37 47.83 15.82
C SER A 490 -51.09 47.84 15.00
N PHE A 491 -51.20 47.58 13.69
CA PHE A 491 -50.11 47.86 12.76
C PHE A 491 -50.31 49.23 12.12
N LYS A 492 -49.25 50.04 12.09
CA LYS A 492 -49.17 51.30 11.32
C LYS A 492 -47.82 51.38 10.63
N ASP A 493 -47.83 51.63 9.32
CA ASP A 493 -46.62 51.76 8.50
C ASP A 493 -45.62 50.60 8.67
N GLY A 494 -46.12 49.37 8.80
CA GLY A 494 -45.28 48.17 8.99
C GLY A 494 -44.68 48.00 10.39
N ALA A 495 -45.08 48.85 11.35
CA ALA A 495 -44.73 48.74 12.76
C ALA A 495 -45.92 48.25 13.58
N ALA A 496 -45.68 47.29 14.47
CA ALA A 496 -46.62 46.95 15.53
C ALA A 496 -46.54 48.02 16.62
N ASP A 497 -47.61 48.80 16.77
CA ASP A 497 -47.82 49.71 17.89
C ASP A 497 -48.70 49.00 18.93
N ILE A 498 -48.09 48.70 20.08
CA ILE A 498 -48.71 48.03 21.23
C ILE A 498 -48.78 49.05 22.35
N SER A 499 -49.94 49.21 22.98
CA SER A 499 -50.07 50.08 24.13
C SER A 499 -51.08 49.56 25.15
N SER A 500 -50.83 49.85 26.42
CA SER A 500 -51.77 49.59 27.51
C SER A 500 -51.56 50.62 28.63
N GLY A 501 -52.63 50.92 29.38
CA GLY A 501 -52.59 51.83 30.52
C GLY A 501 -53.45 53.07 30.38
N ASN A 502 -53.41 53.92 31.41
CA ASN A 502 -54.16 55.17 31.58
C ASN A 502 -53.18 56.33 31.89
N PHE A 503 -53.69 57.54 32.19
CA PHE A 503 -52.86 58.73 32.42
C PHE A 503 -51.75 58.55 33.47
N LEU A 504 -51.95 57.67 34.46
CA LEU A 504 -51.02 57.44 35.57
C LEU A 504 -49.86 56.48 35.22
N ALA A 505 -50.10 55.48 34.38
CA ALA A 505 -49.09 54.53 33.92
C ALA A 505 -49.41 54.07 32.51
N LYS A 506 -48.50 54.32 31.56
CA LYS A 506 -48.67 53.97 30.14
C LYS A 506 -47.47 53.19 29.64
N MET A 507 -47.73 52.04 29.02
CA MET A 507 -46.74 51.25 28.31
C MET A 507 -46.96 51.39 26.82
N THR A 508 -45.90 51.67 26.07
CA THR A 508 -45.92 51.72 24.60
C THR A 508 -44.76 50.92 24.03
N ILE A 509 -45.06 50.00 23.12
CA ILE A 509 -44.06 49.24 22.38
C ILE A 509 -44.28 49.52 20.91
N LYS A 510 -43.23 49.95 20.23
CA LYS A 510 -43.20 50.07 18.78
C LYS A 510 -42.16 49.10 18.23
N ALA A 511 -42.59 48.11 17.48
CA ALA A 511 -41.69 47.14 16.84
C ALA A 511 -41.87 47.19 15.32
N LYS A 512 -40.83 47.62 14.59
CA LYS A 512 -40.84 47.65 13.13
C LYS A 512 -40.56 46.25 12.59
N PHE A 513 -41.58 45.58 12.06
CA PHE A 513 -41.44 44.27 11.43
C PHE A 513 -41.17 44.39 9.92
N PHE A 514 -41.87 45.32 9.27
CA PHE A 514 -41.85 45.53 7.82
C PHE A 514 -41.30 46.94 7.45
N GLY A 515 -41.11 47.19 6.15
CA GLY A 515 -40.48 48.41 5.62
C GLY A 515 -38.94 48.37 5.67
N ASN A 516 -38.26 49.27 4.96
CA ASN A 516 -36.80 49.23 4.78
C ASN A 516 -36.00 49.20 6.09
N ASP A 517 -36.54 49.79 7.15
CA ASP A 517 -35.94 49.82 8.49
C ASP A 517 -36.40 48.68 9.43
N GLY A 518 -37.27 47.79 8.96
CA GLY A 518 -37.89 46.72 9.76
C GLY A 518 -37.04 45.46 9.94
N LEU A 519 -37.42 44.64 10.92
CA LEU A 519 -36.74 43.40 11.30
C LEU A 519 -36.60 42.41 10.13
N ILE A 520 -37.69 42.16 9.40
CA ILE A 520 -37.71 41.12 8.37
C ILE A 520 -36.84 41.51 7.16
N PRO A 521 -36.94 42.73 6.58
CA PRO A 521 -36.07 43.12 5.46
C PRO A 521 -34.58 43.20 5.81
N LYS A 522 -34.24 43.58 7.06
CA LYS A 522 -32.84 43.58 7.54
C LYS A 522 -32.28 42.17 7.66
N LEU A 523 -33.04 41.23 8.22
CA LEU A 523 -32.66 39.81 8.27
C LEU A 523 -32.50 39.23 6.86
N LEU A 524 -33.41 39.54 5.94
CA LEU A 524 -33.30 39.10 4.55
C LEU A 524 -32.04 39.64 3.87
N THR A 525 -31.68 40.90 4.12
CA THR A 525 -30.43 41.49 3.60
C THR A 525 -29.20 40.74 4.12
N ILE A 526 -29.16 40.37 5.40
CA ILE A 526 -28.08 39.56 5.98
C ILE A 526 -28.03 38.17 5.31
N ILE A 527 -29.18 37.51 5.15
CA ILE A 527 -29.27 36.18 4.52
C ILE A 527 -28.83 36.23 3.04
N LYS A 528 -29.18 37.29 2.30
CA LYS A 528 -28.68 37.54 0.94
C LYS A 528 -27.16 37.65 0.92
N LYS A 529 -26.57 38.41 1.83
CA LYS A 529 -25.12 38.53 1.90
C LYS A 529 -24.45 37.21 2.27
N ILE A 530 -25.07 36.40 3.14
CA ILE A 530 -24.61 35.03 3.42
C ILE A 530 -24.60 34.20 2.13
N LYS A 531 -25.68 34.25 1.33
CA LYS A 531 -25.74 33.56 0.03
C LYS A 531 -24.61 34.00 -0.89
N GLU A 532 -24.43 35.31 -1.10
CA GLU A 532 -23.34 35.86 -1.92
C GLU A 532 -21.96 35.40 -1.43
N SER A 533 -21.76 35.38 -0.10
CA SER A 533 -20.53 34.91 0.52
C SER A 533 -20.26 33.43 0.24
N LEU A 534 -21.31 32.59 0.26
CA LEU A 534 -21.21 31.18 -0.03
C LEU A 534 -20.92 30.92 -1.52
N GLU A 535 -21.58 31.65 -2.42
CA GLU A 535 -21.35 31.60 -3.87
C GLU A 535 -19.89 31.91 -4.21
N ASN A 536 -19.39 33.04 -3.70
CA ASN A 536 -18.00 33.46 -3.93
C ASN A 536 -16.99 32.46 -3.34
N SER A 537 -17.29 31.89 -2.17
CA SER A 537 -16.42 30.89 -1.53
C SER A 537 -16.36 29.60 -2.33
N GLN A 538 -17.51 29.13 -2.79
CA GLN A 538 -17.62 27.91 -3.58
C GLN A 538 -16.81 28.04 -4.87
N GLN A 539 -17.05 29.09 -5.65
CA GLN A 539 -16.37 29.32 -6.94
C GLN A 539 -14.86 29.41 -6.77
N ASN A 540 -14.38 30.20 -5.81
CA ASN A 540 -12.93 30.42 -5.63
C ASN A 540 -12.21 29.18 -5.09
N ILE A 541 -12.71 28.56 -4.02
CA ILE A 541 -12.04 27.43 -3.37
C ILE A 541 -12.04 26.19 -4.28
N ILE A 542 -13.17 25.88 -4.93
CA ILE A 542 -13.28 24.67 -5.76
C ILE A 542 -12.47 24.83 -7.05
N SER A 543 -12.51 26.01 -7.69
CA SER A 543 -11.67 26.30 -8.85
C SER A 543 -10.19 26.16 -8.52
N GLN A 544 -9.74 26.68 -7.37
CA GLN A 544 -8.35 26.55 -6.93
C GLN A 544 -7.96 25.09 -6.64
N LEU A 545 -8.82 24.29 -5.99
CA LEU A 545 -8.57 22.86 -5.79
C LEU A 545 -8.42 22.12 -7.13
N LYS A 546 -9.29 22.39 -8.11
CA LYS A 546 -9.21 21.81 -9.47
C LYS A 546 -7.93 22.23 -10.18
N ASN A 547 -7.53 23.51 -10.07
CA ASN A 547 -6.28 24.01 -10.63
C ASN A 547 -5.04 23.33 -10.04
N ILE A 548 -5.02 23.03 -8.74
CA ILE A 548 -3.95 22.27 -8.09
C ILE A 548 -3.83 20.86 -8.69
N PHE A 549 -4.95 20.13 -8.83
CA PHE A 549 -4.93 18.79 -9.43
C PHE A 549 -4.57 18.82 -10.93
N LEU A 550 -4.98 19.85 -11.66
CA LEU A 550 -4.66 19.99 -13.09
C LEU A 550 -3.29 20.62 -13.34
N LEU A 551 -2.51 20.94 -12.30
CA LEU A 551 -1.23 21.65 -12.41
C LEU A 551 -1.33 22.88 -13.34
N LYS A 552 -2.45 23.62 -13.27
CA LYS A 552 -2.58 24.93 -13.91
C LYS A 552 -1.78 25.93 -13.09
N ASP A 553 -1.21 26.96 -13.73
CA ASP A 553 -0.23 27.90 -13.15
C ASP A 553 -0.55 28.30 -11.70
N ILE A 554 0.51 28.51 -10.91
CA ILE A 554 0.49 28.66 -9.45
C ILE A 554 -0.52 29.75 -9.02
N ASN A 555 -1.74 29.33 -8.72
CA ASN A 555 -2.75 30.20 -8.15
C ASN A 555 -2.52 30.25 -6.64
N ASP A 556 -2.28 31.46 -6.12
CA ASP A 556 -2.29 31.71 -4.69
C ASP A 556 -3.72 31.41 -4.18
N LEU A 557 -3.86 30.68 -3.06
CA LEU A 557 -5.14 30.51 -2.37
C LEU A 557 -5.64 31.90 -1.93
N ASP A 558 -6.51 32.49 -2.74
CA ASP A 558 -7.11 33.78 -2.46
C ASP A 558 -8.46 33.61 -1.77
N LEU A 559 -8.46 33.77 -0.44
CA LEU A 559 -9.68 33.86 0.36
C LEU A 559 -10.11 35.32 0.60
N SER A 560 -9.49 36.31 -0.06
CA SER A 560 -9.76 37.72 0.23
C SER A 560 -11.23 38.07 0.01
N ILE A 561 -11.80 37.61 -1.11
CA ILE A 561 -13.21 37.83 -1.47
C ILE A 561 -14.12 37.15 -0.44
N THR A 562 -13.85 35.88 -0.12
CA THR A 562 -14.59 35.13 0.90
C THR A 562 -14.54 35.80 2.26
N SER A 563 -13.35 36.21 2.70
CA SER A 563 -13.14 36.81 4.02
C SER A 563 -13.79 38.18 4.12
N LYS A 564 -13.64 39.02 3.08
CA LYS A 564 -14.32 40.31 2.99
C LYS A 564 -15.83 40.15 3.05
N SER A 565 -16.38 39.20 2.30
CA SER A 565 -17.82 38.93 2.31
C SER A 565 -18.31 38.43 3.67
N LEU A 566 -17.56 37.55 4.34
CA LEU A 566 -17.89 37.08 5.68
C LEU A 566 -17.78 38.20 6.72
N SER A 567 -16.76 39.05 6.60
CA SER A 567 -16.54 40.24 7.43
C SER A 567 -17.72 41.21 7.34
N ASP A 568 -18.20 41.46 6.11
CA ASP A 568 -19.39 42.28 5.86
C ASP A 568 -20.67 41.67 6.46
N VAL A 569 -20.85 40.34 6.35
CA VAL A 569 -21.97 39.62 6.99
C VAL A 569 -21.93 39.79 8.51
N VAL A 570 -20.77 39.58 9.14
CA VAL A 570 -20.61 39.70 10.59
C VAL A 570 -20.85 41.13 11.05
N LYS A 571 -20.39 42.12 10.27
CA LYS A 571 -20.66 43.53 10.53
C LYS A 571 -22.15 43.85 10.47
N MET A 572 -22.85 43.45 9.40
CA MET A 572 -24.29 43.66 9.30
C MET A 572 -25.07 42.96 10.40
N PHE A 573 -24.66 41.76 10.81
CA PHE A 573 -25.27 41.06 11.92
C PHE A 573 -25.05 41.79 13.26
N LYS A 574 -23.83 42.28 13.51
CA LYS A 574 -23.51 43.10 14.70
C LYS A 574 -24.36 44.36 14.74
N ASP A 575 -24.47 45.08 13.62
CA ASP A 575 -25.24 46.32 13.49
C ASP A 575 -26.74 46.05 13.69
N PHE A 576 -27.25 44.96 13.12
CA PHE A 576 -28.64 44.50 13.31
C PHE A 576 -28.99 44.25 14.79
N LEU A 577 -28.09 43.64 15.57
CA LEU A 577 -28.33 43.41 16.99
C LEU A 577 -28.41 44.70 17.83
N GLY A 578 -27.74 45.77 17.37
CA GLY A 578 -27.69 47.08 18.03
C GLY A 578 -28.68 48.11 17.52
N ASP A 579 -29.48 47.78 16.50
CA ASP A 579 -30.32 48.74 15.81
C ASP A 579 -31.50 49.21 16.67
N GLN A 580 -31.50 50.52 16.94
CA GLN A 580 -32.50 51.18 17.78
C GLN A 580 -33.88 51.34 17.13
N LYS A 581 -33.97 51.15 15.81
CA LYS A 581 -35.20 51.36 15.04
C LYS A 581 -36.09 50.12 14.99
N ILE A 582 -35.56 48.93 15.27
CA ILE A 582 -36.27 47.66 15.11
C ILE A 582 -37.27 47.44 16.26
N ILE A 583 -36.86 47.70 17.50
CA ILE A 583 -37.72 47.57 18.68
C ILE A 583 -37.51 48.82 19.52
N ASN A 584 -38.57 49.55 19.83
CA ASN A 584 -38.56 50.67 20.76
C ASN A 584 -39.71 50.48 21.76
N LEU A 585 -39.37 49.92 22.91
CA LEU A 585 -40.27 49.77 24.04
C LEU A 585 -39.97 50.88 25.04
N ASN A 586 -40.99 51.70 25.32
CA ASN A 586 -40.91 52.78 26.30
C ASN A 586 -42.05 52.63 27.31
N ILE A 587 -41.69 52.65 28.59
CA ILE A 587 -42.65 52.63 29.69
C ILE A 587 -42.54 53.94 30.44
N SER A 588 -43.66 54.63 30.54
CA SER A 588 -43.78 55.92 31.22
C SER A 588 -44.71 55.80 32.43
N ILE A 589 -44.25 56.25 33.60
CA ILE A 589 -45.01 56.25 34.85
C ILE A 589 -45.04 57.71 35.35
N PHE A 590 -46.22 58.25 35.64
CA PHE A 590 -46.42 59.66 36.00
C PHE A 590 -45.80 60.67 35.02
N GLY A 591 -45.78 60.36 33.71
CA GLY A 591 -45.19 61.24 32.68
C GLY A 591 -43.66 61.18 32.56
N PHE A 592 -42.97 60.41 33.39
CA PHE A 592 -41.52 60.18 33.29
C PHE A 592 -41.22 58.87 32.57
N ASN A 593 -40.28 58.87 31.61
CA ASN A 593 -39.78 57.65 30.97
C ASN A 593 -39.00 56.82 31.99
N SER A 594 -39.61 55.73 32.46
CA SER A 594 -39.06 54.88 33.52
C SER A 594 -38.21 53.71 32.98
N PHE A 595 -38.39 53.32 31.71
CA PHE A 595 -37.62 52.25 31.08
C PHE A 595 -37.65 52.32 29.55
N SER A 596 -36.51 52.04 28.90
CA SER A 596 -36.41 51.93 27.45
C SER A 596 -35.63 50.68 26.99
N LEU A 597 -36.28 49.82 26.21
CA LEU A 597 -35.66 48.72 25.49
C LEU A 597 -35.69 49.03 24.00
N ASP A 598 -34.51 49.37 23.47
CA ASP A 598 -34.33 49.89 22.13
C ASP A 598 -33.59 48.92 21.19
N SER A 599 -33.06 47.78 21.66
CA SER A 599 -32.21 46.92 20.82
C SER A 599 -32.32 45.46 21.19
N ILE A 600 -31.97 44.57 20.25
CA ILE A 600 -31.93 43.12 20.48
C ILE A 600 -30.88 42.78 21.56
N TYR A 601 -29.78 43.53 21.63
CA TYR A 601 -28.84 43.38 22.74
C TYR A 601 -29.48 43.62 24.11
N LYS A 602 -30.31 44.66 24.28
CA LYS A 602 -31.05 44.90 25.53
C LYS A 602 -32.07 43.78 25.81
N LEU A 603 -32.68 43.20 24.77
CA LEU A 603 -33.55 42.02 24.93
C LEU A 603 -32.80 40.80 25.48
N LEU A 604 -31.56 40.55 25.02
CA LEU A 604 -30.72 39.47 25.54
C LEU A 604 -30.24 39.69 26.99
N GLN A 605 -30.14 40.95 27.43
CA GLN A 605 -29.82 41.33 28.81
C GLN A 605 -31.01 41.30 29.76
N LEU A 606 -32.24 41.34 29.23
CA LEU A 606 -33.48 41.41 29.99
C LEU A 606 -33.61 40.37 31.13
N PRO A 607 -33.17 39.10 31.00
CA PRO A 607 -33.23 38.13 32.10
C PRO A 607 -32.38 38.47 33.32
N TYR A 608 -31.42 39.40 33.17
CA TYR A 608 -30.36 39.72 34.13
C TYR A 608 -30.44 41.14 34.67
N GLU A 609 -31.14 42.05 33.99
CA GLU A 609 -31.39 43.38 34.53
C GLU A 609 -32.28 43.30 35.77
N GLY A 610 -31.77 43.78 36.90
CA GLY A 610 -32.56 44.07 38.12
C GLY A 610 -33.44 45.30 37.96
N SER A 611 -34.08 45.47 36.80
CA SER A 611 -34.88 46.63 36.50
C SER A 611 -36.25 46.56 37.16
N PHE A 612 -36.84 47.73 37.41
CA PHE A 612 -38.22 47.88 37.84
C PHE A 612 -39.19 47.07 36.95
N LEU A 613 -38.88 46.89 35.66
CA LEU A 613 -39.65 46.03 34.75
C LEU A 613 -39.57 44.55 35.10
N THR A 614 -38.38 43.99 35.26
CA THR A 614 -38.22 42.55 35.51
C THR A 614 -38.93 42.17 36.81
N ASN A 615 -38.93 43.07 37.79
CA ASN A 615 -39.66 42.93 39.04
C ASN A 615 -41.17 43.19 38.91
N ALA A 616 -41.62 44.22 38.18
CA ALA A 616 -43.03 44.50 37.94
C ALA A 616 -43.70 43.41 37.08
N ILE A 617 -43.03 42.96 36.02
CA ILE A 617 -43.49 41.88 35.13
C ILE A 617 -43.52 40.54 35.88
N ARG A 618 -42.52 40.25 36.73
CA ARG A 618 -42.57 39.09 37.64
C ARG A 618 -43.63 39.23 38.72
N PHE A 619 -43.96 40.44 39.17
CA PHE A 619 -45.04 40.65 40.14
C PHE A 619 -46.41 40.32 39.54
N PHE A 620 -46.64 40.67 38.27
CA PHE A 620 -47.93 40.50 37.62
C PHE A 620 -48.13 39.17 36.86
N ALA A 621 -47.06 38.54 36.35
CA ALA A 621 -47.19 37.41 35.42
C ALA A 621 -46.05 36.37 35.51
N LYS A 622 -45.44 36.22 36.69
CA LYS A 622 -44.26 35.39 36.95
C LYS A 622 -44.26 34.04 36.22
N SER A 623 -45.30 33.23 36.43
CA SER A 623 -45.41 31.86 35.92
C SER A 623 -45.52 31.76 34.39
N LYS A 624 -45.92 32.84 33.72
CA LYS A 624 -46.11 32.90 32.27
C LYS A 624 -44.89 33.47 31.53
N ILE A 625 -44.16 34.37 32.19
CA ILE A 625 -43.04 35.10 31.58
C ILE A 625 -41.68 34.45 31.88
N ASP A 626 -41.53 33.86 33.07
CA ASP A 626 -40.30 33.14 33.45
C ASP A 626 -39.90 32.04 32.45
N PRO A 627 -40.82 31.25 31.84
CA PRO A 627 -40.44 30.30 30.78
C PRO A 627 -39.81 30.95 29.55
N THR A 628 -40.27 32.15 29.15
CA THR A 628 -39.75 32.89 27.99
C THR A 628 -38.43 33.57 28.33
N LEU A 629 -38.34 34.21 29.52
CA LEU A 629 -37.08 34.74 30.02
C LEU A 629 -36.03 33.64 30.17
N ASN A 630 -36.40 32.43 30.60
CA ASN A 630 -35.50 31.28 30.63
C ASN A 630 -35.05 30.82 29.24
N LYS A 631 -35.88 30.94 28.19
CA LYS A 631 -35.47 30.68 26.81
C LYS A 631 -34.46 31.72 26.31
N ILE A 632 -34.65 32.99 26.64
CA ILE A 632 -33.69 34.06 26.31
C ILE A 632 -32.40 33.87 27.11
N LYS A 633 -32.52 33.55 28.40
CA LYS A 633 -31.41 33.21 29.31
C LYS A 633 -30.53 32.10 28.73
N LYS A 634 -31.14 31.06 28.15
CA LYS A 634 -30.42 29.96 27.48
C LYS A 634 -29.50 30.43 26.34
N VAL A 635 -29.82 31.52 25.66
CA VAL A 635 -28.95 32.09 24.61
C VAL A 635 -27.66 32.62 25.23
N SER A 636 -27.78 33.50 26.23
CA SER A 636 -26.62 34.06 26.95
C SER A 636 -25.83 32.97 27.70
N GLN A 637 -26.51 31.98 28.28
CA GLN A 637 -25.89 30.77 28.84
C GLN A 637 -25.09 30.00 27.80
N THR A 638 -25.61 29.84 26.58
CA THR A 638 -24.90 29.15 25.50
C THR A 638 -23.68 29.94 25.04
N LEU A 639 -23.81 31.26 24.91
CA LEU A 639 -22.70 32.16 24.60
C LEU A 639 -21.62 32.11 25.69
N GLN A 640 -22.00 32.11 26.97
CA GLN A 640 -21.07 31.99 28.08
C GLN A 640 -20.41 30.61 28.14
N LYS A 641 -21.21 29.54 27.98
CA LYS A 641 -20.77 28.15 27.96
C LYS A 641 -19.67 27.89 26.93
N TYR A 642 -19.75 28.53 25.77
CA TYR A 642 -18.72 28.45 24.72
C TYR A 642 -17.73 29.63 24.73
N LYS A 643 -17.79 30.47 25.77
CA LYS A 643 -16.94 31.63 26.05
C LYS A 643 -16.89 32.67 24.93
N PHE A 644 -18.02 32.90 24.25
CA PHE A 644 -18.23 34.13 23.48
C PHE A 644 -18.30 35.36 24.39
N ILE A 645 -18.78 35.15 25.61
CA ILE A 645 -18.84 36.11 26.71
C ILE A 645 -18.39 35.42 28.01
N SER A 646 -17.96 36.20 29.00
CA SER A 646 -17.50 35.74 30.32
C SER A 646 -18.65 35.61 31.33
N LYS A 647 -19.62 36.53 31.27
CA LYS A 647 -20.80 36.57 32.14
C LYS A 647 -22.06 36.77 31.30
N GLU A 648 -23.13 36.09 31.67
CA GLU A 648 -24.42 36.14 30.95
C GLU A 648 -24.99 37.57 30.89
N GLU A 649 -24.76 38.38 31.94
CA GLU A 649 -25.26 39.75 32.13
C GLU A 649 -24.61 40.77 31.17
N ASN A 650 -23.37 40.48 30.75
CA ASN A 650 -22.57 41.35 29.89
C ASN A 650 -22.75 41.06 28.39
N VAL A 651 -23.79 40.32 27.99
CA VAL A 651 -23.98 39.87 26.61
C VAL A 651 -23.95 41.02 25.59
N LYS A 652 -24.47 42.21 25.92
CA LYS A 652 -24.43 43.38 25.02
C LYS A 652 -23.01 43.86 24.74
N THR A 653 -22.23 44.08 25.79
CA THR A 653 -20.89 44.68 25.67
C THR A 653 -19.89 43.65 25.16
N GLU A 654 -19.88 42.44 25.73
CA GLU A 654 -18.90 41.42 25.42
C GLU A 654 -19.15 40.72 24.08
N PHE A 655 -20.41 40.43 23.72
CA PHE A 655 -20.69 39.79 22.41
C PHE A 655 -20.49 40.77 21.24
N SER A 656 -20.86 42.04 21.40
CA SER A 656 -20.57 43.07 20.40
C SER A 656 -19.07 43.27 20.20
N SER A 657 -18.29 43.29 21.30
CA SER A 657 -16.83 43.32 21.27
C SER A 657 -16.23 42.07 20.60
N TYR A 658 -16.79 40.89 20.88
CA TYR A 658 -16.42 39.65 20.22
C TYR A 658 -16.61 39.71 18.69
N LEU A 659 -17.77 40.19 18.21
CA LEU A 659 -18.04 40.32 16.78
C LEU A 659 -17.08 41.32 16.12
N GLU A 660 -16.75 42.41 16.79
CA GLU A 660 -15.75 43.37 16.30
C GLU A 660 -14.35 42.74 16.21
N LYS A 661 -13.95 41.94 17.21
CA LYS A 661 -12.70 41.17 17.15
C LYS A 661 -12.71 40.18 15.99
N LEU A 662 -13.84 39.50 15.74
CA LEU A 662 -13.99 38.57 14.62
C LEU A 662 -13.85 39.29 13.27
N ILE A 663 -14.53 40.43 13.07
CA ILE A 663 -14.41 41.28 11.87
C ILE A 663 -12.94 41.64 11.62
N ASN A 664 -12.25 42.15 12.65
CA ASN A 664 -10.85 42.57 12.51
C ASN A 664 -9.90 41.40 12.26
N HIS A 665 -10.21 40.21 12.79
CA HIS A 665 -9.45 39.00 12.49
C HIS A 665 -9.68 38.51 11.05
N LEU A 666 -10.90 38.60 10.53
CA LEU A 666 -11.21 38.26 9.12
C LEU A 666 -10.44 39.15 8.13
N LYS A 667 -10.20 40.43 8.48
CA LYS A 667 -9.35 41.32 7.67
C LYS A 667 -7.91 40.80 7.48
N LEU A 668 -7.40 39.93 8.35
CA LEU A 668 -6.08 39.30 8.16
C LEU A 668 -6.02 38.41 6.93
N TYR A 669 -7.17 37.88 6.49
CA TYR A 669 -7.32 37.02 5.32
C TYR A 669 -7.73 37.81 4.06
N GLU A 670 -7.98 39.12 4.16
CA GLU A 670 -8.28 39.99 3.01
C GLU A 670 -7.05 40.30 2.16
N LYS A 671 -5.84 40.11 2.70
CA LYS A 671 -4.60 40.18 1.91
C LYS A 671 -4.32 38.80 1.29
N PRO A 672 -4.05 38.68 -0.02
CA PRO A 672 -3.72 37.40 -0.63
C PRO A 672 -2.46 36.83 0.03
N ARG A 673 -2.65 35.80 0.85
CA ARG A 673 -1.55 35.03 1.43
C ARG A 673 -1.18 33.94 0.45
N LYS A 674 0.05 33.97 -0.01
CA LYS A 674 0.56 33.08 -1.05
C LYS A 674 0.80 31.67 -0.50
N ILE A 675 -0.25 30.85 -0.35
CA ILE A 675 -0.06 29.40 -0.22
C ILE A 675 0.22 28.86 -1.62
N LYS A 676 1.50 28.89 -2.00
CA LYS A 676 1.95 28.25 -3.23
C LYS A 676 2.07 26.76 -2.99
N VAL A 677 1.30 26.00 -3.75
CA VAL A 677 1.38 24.54 -3.82
C VAL A 677 1.88 24.16 -5.21
N ASN A 678 2.98 23.44 -5.28
CA ASN A 678 3.41 22.81 -6.52
C ASN A 678 3.31 21.29 -6.34
N LEU A 679 2.13 20.73 -6.60
CA LEU A 679 1.83 19.34 -6.34
C LEU A 679 2.79 18.38 -7.07
N LEU A 680 3.24 18.73 -8.28
CA LEU A 680 4.22 17.93 -9.03
C LEU A 680 5.56 17.86 -8.26
N ASP A 681 6.04 18.99 -7.74
CA ASP A 681 7.28 19.05 -6.97
C ASP A 681 7.12 18.36 -5.62
N SER A 682 5.99 18.58 -4.93
CA SER A 682 5.68 17.95 -3.65
C SER A 682 5.67 16.42 -3.77
N LEU A 683 5.10 15.89 -4.85
CA LEU A 683 5.03 14.45 -5.12
C LEU A 683 6.37 13.86 -5.58
N TYR A 684 7.16 14.61 -6.36
CA TYR A 684 8.39 14.08 -6.94
C TYR A 684 9.59 14.12 -5.99
N SER A 685 9.88 15.28 -5.40
CA SER A 685 11.07 15.50 -4.55
C SER A 685 10.77 16.16 -3.21
N GLY A 686 9.61 16.80 -3.08
CA GLY A 686 9.18 17.53 -1.89
C GLY A 686 8.43 16.66 -0.88
N ASP A 687 7.45 17.26 -0.23
CA ASP A 687 6.60 16.56 0.73
C ASP A 687 5.18 17.06 0.64
N VAL A 688 4.31 16.24 0.08
CA VAL A 688 2.86 16.52 0.03
C VAL A 688 2.30 16.86 1.41
N THR A 689 2.84 16.25 2.46
CA THR A 689 2.39 16.47 3.84
C THR A 689 2.64 17.90 4.31
N THR A 690 3.89 18.37 4.26
CA THR A 690 4.26 19.73 4.66
C THR A 690 3.75 20.77 3.66
N ASP A 691 3.83 20.45 2.37
CA ASP A 691 3.59 21.41 1.29
C ASP A 691 2.10 21.63 1.01
N ILE A 692 1.23 20.75 1.50
CA ILE A 692 -0.22 20.87 1.40
C ILE A 692 -0.84 20.86 2.79
N ALA A 693 -0.81 19.74 3.51
CA ALA A 693 -1.60 19.59 4.73
C ALA A 693 -1.19 20.56 5.84
N GLU A 694 0.12 20.74 6.10
CA GLU A 694 0.59 21.66 7.14
C GLU A 694 0.32 23.12 6.79
N LYS A 695 0.63 23.54 5.55
CA LYS A 695 0.33 24.91 5.08
C LYS A 695 -1.16 25.25 5.18
N TRP A 696 -2.04 24.33 4.81
CA TRP A 696 -3.48 24.52 4.92
C TRP A 696 -3.94 24.62 6.38
N ILE A 697 -3.40 23.80 7.29
CA ILE A 697 -3.72 23.88 8.72
C ILE A 697 -3.21 25.17 9.33
N ASP A 698 -1.97 25.56 9.02
CA ASP A 698 -1.37 26.80 9.51
C ASP A 698 -2.15 28.03 9.04
N PHE A 699 -2.66 27.98 7.82
CA PHE A 699 -3.51 29.01 7.27
C PHE A 699 -4.89 29.05 7.92
N VAL A 700 -5.58 27.92 8.05
CA VAL A 700 -6.93 27.85 8.64
C VAL A 700 -6.92 28.16 10.14
N LEU A 701 -5.87 27.75 10.85
CA LEU A 701 -5.70 27.95 12.30
C LEU A 701 -4.62 28.99 12.58
N GLN A 702 -4.67 30.12 11.88
CA GLN A 702 -3.74 31.21 12.12
C GLN A 702 -3.90 31.75 13.55
N ASP A 703 -2.79 32.17 14.16
CA ASP A 703 -2.75 32.68 15.53
C ASP A 703 -3.32 31.69 16.56
N SER A 704 -3.07 30.39 16.34
CA SER A 704 -3.63 29.28 17.13
C SER A 704 -3.34 29.36 18.63
N LYS A 705 -2.18 29.92 19.00
CA LYS A 705 -1.72 30.08 20.38
C LYS A 705 -2.41 31.24 21.11
N ASN A 706 -3.04 32.16 20.38
CA ASN A 706 -3.77 33.26 21.00
C ASN A 706 -5.03 32.72 21.69
N LYS A 707 -5.09 32.80 23.02
CA LYS A 707 -6.25 32.37 23.81
C LYS A 707 -7.49 33.25 23.55
N ASP A 708 -7.28 34.45 23.01
CA ASP A 708 -8.33 35.40 22.61
C ASP A 708 -8.66 35.34 21.12
N ASN A 709 -8.24 34.29 20.40
CA ASN A 709 -8.56 34.12 18.99
C ASN A 709 -10.10 34.06 18.79
N PRO A 710 -10.69 34.91 17.93
CA PRO A 710 -12.14 35.00 17.80
C PRO A 710 -12.79 33.78 17.10
N PHE A 711 -12.01 32.89 16.47
CA PHE A 711 -12.52 31.60 16.00
C PHE A 711 -12.67 30.57 17.12
N LEU A 712 -12.00 30.75 18.27
CA LEU A 712 -12.01 29.77 19.35
C LEU A 712 -13.43 29.48 19.89
N PRO A 713 -14.28 30.47 20.21
CA PRO A 713 -15.67 30.20 20.60
C PRO A 713 -16.50 29.50 19.53
N LEU A 714 -16.29 29.83 18.24
CA LEU A 714 -16.97 29.18 17.10
C LEU A 714 -16.60 27.70 16.98
N ILE A 715 -15.33 27.37 17.16
CA ILE A 715 -14.88 25.99 17.12
C ILE A 715 -15.37 25.20 18.34
N ARG A 716 -15.43 25.82 19.54
CA ARG A 716 -16.00 25.19 20.73
C ARG A 716 -17.47 24.79 20.52
N ILE A 717 -18.29 25.68 19.96
CA ILE A 717 -19.70 25.39 19.71
C ILE A 717 -19.88 24.34 18.60
N ALA A 718 -19.12 24.42 17.51
CA ALA A 718 -19.19 23.46 16.40
C ALA A 718 -18.77 22.04 16.82
N THR A 719 -17.74 21.93 17.65
CA THR A 719 -17.23 20.64 18.15
C THR A 719 -17.90 20.17 19.44
N LYS A 720 -18.75 21.02 20.05
CA LYS A 720 -19.32 20.84 21.39
C LYS A 720 -18.25 20.58 22.48
N ASN A 721 -17.04 21.14 22.32
CA ASN A 721 -15.95 21.00 23.29
C ASN A 721 -15.73 22.30 24.07
N GLU A 722 -16.35 22.40 25.24
CA GLU A 722 -16.32 23.59 26.10
C GLU A 722 -14.94 23.86 26.73
N LYS A 723 -14.14 22.81 26.92
CA LYS A 723 -12.85 22.87 27.63
C LYS A 723 -11.67 23.29 26.76
N LEU A 724 -11.85 23.38 25.44
CA LEU A 724 -10.79 23.77 24.51
C LEU A 724 -10.22 25.15 24.89
N GLU A 725 -8.95 25.27 25.27
CA GLU A 725 -8.37 26.53 25.75
C GLU A 725 -7.73 27.37 24.65
N SER A 726 -7.27 26.72 23.59
CA SER A 726 -6.67 27.38 22.43
C SER A 726 -6.95 26.58 21.15
N LEU A 727 -6.87 27.25 20.01
CA LEU A 727 -6.90 26.56 18.72
C LEU A 727 -5.62 25.74 18.50
N ASP A 728 -4.56 26.01 19.28
CA ASP A 728 -3.31 25.25 19.24
C ASP A 728 -3.52 23.79 19.64
N GLU A 729 -4.46 23.47 20.55
CA GLU A 729 -4.81 22.08 20.86
C GLU A 729 -5.35 21.32 19.63
N ILE A 730 -6.19 21.98 18.82
CA ILE A 730 -6.74 21.40 17.59
C ILE A 730 -5.65 21.29 16.54
N LYS A 731 -4.87 22.35 16.37
CA LYS A 731 -3.72 22.39 15.48
C LYS A 731 -2.76 21.25 15.80
N ASN A 732 -2.33 21.12 17.06
CA ASN A 732 -1.46 20.05 17.53
C ASN A 732 -2.09 18.67 17.32
N LYS A 733 -3.39 18.50 17.57
CA LYS A 733 -4.09 17.23 17.31
C LYS A 733 -4.09 16.86 15.83
N TRP A 734 -4.32 17.83 14.94
CA TRP A 734 -4.29 17.62 13.48
C TRP A 734 -2.86 17.38 12.98
N MET A 735 -1.92 18.21 13.40
CA MET A 735 -0.48 18.05 13.10
C MET A 735 0.06 16.73 13.62
N LEU A 736 -0.35 16.25 14.79
CA LEU A 736 0.06 14.95 15.33
C LEU A 736 -0.52 13.79 14.51
N LYS A 737 -1.78 13.89 14.06
CA LYS A 737 -2.35 12.91 13.12
C LYS A 737 -1.59 12.88 11.80
N ILE A 738 -1.27 14.05 11.26
CA ILE A 738 -0.52 14.20 10.02
C ILE A 738 0.90 13.68 10.18
N LYS A 739 1.61 14.05 11.24
CA LYS A 739 2.95 13.55 11.58
C LYS A 739 2.92 12.03 11.75
N ASN A 740 1.91 11.47 12.41
CA ASN A 740 1.74 10.02 12.52
C ASN A 740 1.53 9.34 11.16
N VAL A 741 0.86 9.99 10.20
CA VAL A 741 0.75 9.48 8.82
C VAL A 741 2.09 9.64 8.08
N SER A 742 2.69 10.82 8.13
CA SER A 742 3.99 11.16 7.50
C SER A 742 5.10 10.21 7.96
N GLN A 743 5.22 9.95 9.26
CA GLN A 743 6.17 9.01 9.85
C GLN A 743 5.91 7.56 9.44
N LYS A 744 4.68 7.19 9.05
CA LYS A 744 4.40 5.86 8.52
C LYS A 744 4.85 5.73 7.07
N ILE A 745 4.86 6.82 6.31
CA ILE A 745 5.14 6.84 4.86
C ILE A 745 6.46 7.54 4.48
N GLU A 746 7.30 7.97 5.43
CA GLU A 746 8.51 8.78 5.18
C GLU A 746 9.46 8.26 4.06
N LYS A 747 9.47 6.94 3.82
CA LYS A 747 10.25 6.29 2.75
C LYS A 747 9.58 6.34 1.37
N PHE A 748 8.26 6.48 1.36
CA PHE A 748 7.38 6.59 0.19
C PHE A 748 6.80 8.00 0.06
N LYS A 749 7.39 8.94 0.79
CA LYS A 749 6.93 10.32 0.94
C LYS A 749 6.90 11.08 -0.39
N ASN A 750 7.81 10.73 -1.28
CA ASN A 750 7.91 11.23 -2.64
C ASN A 750 8.64 10.21 -3.53
N ILE A 751 8.56 10.42 -4.84
CA ILE A 751 9.14 9.53 -5.86
C ILE A 751 10.66 9.43 -5.74
N SER A 752 11.37 10.54 -5.51
CA SER A 752 12.83 10.58 -5.40
C SER A 752 13.36 9.74 -4.24
N LYS A 753 12.67 9.75 -3.10
CA LYS A 753 13.02 8.89 -1.96
C LYS A 753 12.86 7.41 -2.29
N VAL A 754 11.81 7.04 -3.03
CA VAL A 754 11.60 5.65 -3.46
C VAL A 754 12.70 5.22 -4.44
N ARG A 755 13.04 6.08 -5.40
CA ARG A 755 14.17 5.88 -6.34
C ARG A 755 15.46 5.57 -5.57
N ASP A 756 15.73 6.30 -4.50
CA ASP A 756 16.99 6.23 -3.75
C ASP A 756 17.03 5.12 -2.69
N ILE A 757 15.95 4.33 -2.53
CA ILE A 757 15.96 3.16 -1.64
C ILE A 757 16.98 2.15 -2.19
N LYS A 758 18.04 1.91 -1.41
CA LYS A 758 19.00 0.85 -1.68
C LYS A 758 18.51 -0.48 -1.15
N ILE A 759 18.74 -1.50 -1.95
CA ILE A 759 18.39 -2.88 -1.66
C ILE A 759 19.60 -3.54 -0.98
N THR A 760 19.66 -3.55 0.36
CA THR A 760 20.73 -4.24 1.16
C THR A 760 20.48 -5.74 1.45
N ILE A 761 21.02 -6.68 0.65
CA ILE A 761 20.71 -8.14 0.79
C ILE A 761 21.65 -8.67 1.88
N PRO A 762 21.23 -9.58 2.78
CA PRO A 762 22.15 -10.20 3.72
C PRO A 762 23.39 -10.71 2.97
N GLU A 763 24.56 -10.22 3.38
CA GLU A 763 25.83 -10.48 2.68
C GLU A 763 26.13 -11.97 2.57
N LEU A 764 25.69 -12.73 3.57
CA LEU A 764 25.80 -14.18 3.63
C LEU A 764 24.99 -14.88 2.51
N LEU A 765 23.78 -14.39 2.20
CA LEU A 765 22.99 -14.90 1.06
C LEU A 765 23.63 -14.48 -0.26
N LEU A 766 24.11 -13.25 -0.36
CA LEU A 766 24.75 -12.76 -1.58
C LEU A 766 26.01 -13.54 -1.93
N LYS A 767 26.86 -13.80 -0.94
CA LYS A 767 28.06 -14.64 -1.10
C LYS A 767 27.70 -16.06 -1.49
N HIS A 768 26.67 -16.63 -0.86
CA HIS A 768 26.22 -17.99 -1.16
C HIS A 768 25.68 -18.14 -2.59
N PHE A 769 25.12 -17.07 -3.17
CA PHE A 769 24.61 -17.08 -4.54
C PHE A 769 25.52 -16.41 -5.57
N GLY A 770 26.68 -15.86 -5.18
CA GLY A 770 27.57 -15.10 -6.09
C GLY A 770 26.93 -13.82 -6.66
N LEU A 771 26.07 -13.17 -5.88
CA LEU A 771 25.26 -12.01 -6.28
C LEU A 771 25.68 -10.72 -5.58
N GLU A 772 26.92 -10.60 -5.10
CA GLU A 772 27.41 -9.46 -4.31
C GLU A 772 27.22 -8.12 -5.02
N LYS A 773 27.26 -8.12 -6.37
CA LYS A 773 27.00 -6.95 -7.23
C LYS A 773 25.55 -6.46 -7.20
N MET A 774 24.60 -7.26 -6.71
CA MET A 774 23.22 -6.83 -6.46
C MET A 774 23.07 -6.08 -5.13
N ASN A 775 24.06 -6.17 -4.23
CA ASN A 775 24.04 -5.38 -3.01
C ASN A 775 24.16 -3.90 -3.37
N ASN A 776 23.45 -3.05 -2.62
CA ASN A 776 23.47 -1.60 -2.78
C ASN A 776 22.92 -1.06 -4.11
N GLN A 777 22.35 -1.89 -4.98
CA GLN A 777 21.53 -1.40 -6.10
C GLN A 777 20.33 -0.63 -5.57
N THR A 778 20.00 0.48 -6.22
CA THR A 778 18.75 1.20 -5.97
C THR A 778 17.55 0.44 -6.54
N ILE A 779 16.33 0.70 -6.05
CA ILE A 779 15.11 0.13 -6.61
C ILE A 779 15.03 0.40 -8.12
N THR A 780 15.36 1.62 -8.56
CA THR A 780 15.33 1.98 -9.98
C THR A 780 16.29 1.14 -10.80
N GLN A 781 17.54 0.97 -10.37
CA GLN A 781 18.52 0.14 -11.08
C GLN A 781 18.09 -1.33 -11.17
N LEU A 782 17.48 -1.87 -10.10
CA LEU A 782 16.94 -3.22 -10.13
C LEU A 782 15.79 -3.34 -11.13
N LEU A 783 14.84 -2.40 -11.10
CA LEU A 783 13.70 -2.39 -12.03
C LEU A 783 14.14 -2.20 -13.49
N GLU A 784 15.11 -1.33 -13.77
CA GLU A 784 15.69 -1.17 -15.11
C GLU A 784 16.35 -2.47 -15.59
N THR A 785 17.06 -3.16 -14.70
CA THR A 785 17.71 -4.44 -15.02
C THR A 785 16.68 -5.51 -15.34
N LEU A 786 15.65 -5.66 -14.49
CA LEU A 786 14.56 -6.62 -14.70
C LEU A 786 13.73 -6.29 -15.96
N GLY A 787 13.40 -5.02 -16.15
CA GLY A 787 12.63 -4.52 -17.30
C GLY A 787 13.35 -4.74 -18.62
N LYS A 788 14.68 -4.57 -18.66
CA LYS A 788 15.50 -4.90 -19.83
C LYS A 788 15.39 -6.38 -20.20
N TYR A 789 15.52 -7.29 -19.23
CA TYR A 789 15.46 -8.72 -19.52
C TYR A 789 14.06 -9.18 -19.93
N LEU A 790 13.01 -8.63 -19.31
CA LEU A 790 11.64 -8.88 -19.74
C LEU A 790 11.39 -8.39 -21.17
N SER A 791 11.91 -7.21 -21.52
CA SER A 791 11.79 -6.66 -22.87
C SER A 791 12.49 -7.55 -23.89
N GLU A 792 13.73 -7.96 -23.61
CA GLU A 792 14.49 -8.88 -24.47
C GLU A 792 13.77 -10.23 -24.64
N TYR A 793 13.25 -10.81 -23.56
CA TYR A 793 12.51 -12.08 -23.62
C TYR A 793 11.22 -11.94 -24.43
N SER A 794 10.43 -10.89 -24.17
CA SER A 794 9.15 -10.63 -24.84
C SER A 794 9.35 -10.36 -26.34
N SER A 795 10.44 -9.67 -26.72
CA SER A 795 10.77 -9.44 -28.13
C SER A 795 11.04 -10.73 -28.92
N LYS A 796 11.58 -11.76 -28.25
CA LYS A 796 11.83 -13.08 -28.85
C LYS A 796 10.66 -14.04 -28.73
N ASN A 797 9.70 -13.75 -27.85
CA ASN A 797 8.52 -14.56 -27.60
C ASN A 797 7.27 -13.67 -27.58
N PRO A 798 6.90 -13.05 -28.72
CA PRO A 798 5.84 -12.04 -28.77
C PRO A 798 4.46 -12.58 -28.33
N ASP A 799 4.23 -13.89 -28.48
CA ASP A 799 2.98 -14.55 -28.08
C ASP A 799 2.96 -14.97 -26.59
N LYS A 800 4.07 -14.79 -25.86
CA LYS A 800 4.17 -15.16 -24.44
C LYS A 800 4.12 -13.93 -23.57
N ILE A 801 3.03 -13.79 -22.83
CA ILE A 801 2.86 -12.73 -21.84
C ILE A 801 3.41 -13.20 -20.51
N VAL A 802 4.30 -12.39 -19.92
CA VAL A 802 4.83 -12.60 -18.57
C VAL A 802 4.10 -11.64 -17.64
N ALA A 803 3.10 -12.16 -16.93
CA ALA A 803 2.26 -11.36 -16.07
C ALA A 803 2.02 -12.06 -14.72
N ILE A 804 1.46 -11.33 -13.75
CA ILE A 804 1.02 -11.89 -12.46
C ILE A 804 -0.43 -11.54 -12.25
N ASN A 805 -1.29 -12.52 -11.97
CA ASN A 805 -2.68 -12.23 -11.60
C ASN A 805 -2.72 -11.41 -10.30
N ILE A 806 -3.47 -10.31 -10.27
CA ILE A 806 -3.49 -9.42 -9.09
C ILE A 806 -4.17 -10.09 -7.90
N SER A 807 -5.23 -10.88 -8.14
CA SER A 807 -5.92 -11.62 -7.09
C SER A 807 -4.97 -12.58 -6.36
N SER A 808 -3.96 -13.09 -7.05
CA SER A 808 -2.90 -13.93 -6.50
C SER A 808 -2.07 -13.20 -5.43
N LEU A 809 -1.79 -11.91 -5.61
CA LEU A 809 -1.09 -11.09 -4.60
C LEU A 809 -1.97 -10.90 -3.35
N GLY A 810 -3.26 -10.59 -3.54
CA GLY A 810 -4.24 -10.50 -2.45
C GLY A 810 -4.40 -11.81 -1.67
N LYS A 811 -4.43 -12.95 -2.39
CA LYS A 811 -4.50 -14.31 -1.80
C LYS A 811 -3.25 -14.65 -0.99
N ILE A 812 -2.05 -14.36 -1.49
CA ILE A 812 -0.79 -14.55 -0.75
C ILE A 812 -0.81 -13.74 0.54
N LEU A 813 -1.10 -12.43 0.45
CA LEU A 813 -1.10 -11.56 1.62
C LEU A 813 -2.15 -12.02 2.64
N SER A 814 -3.32 -12.49 2.18
CA SER A 814 -4.34 -13.06 3.06
C SER A 814 -3.82 -14.30 3.79
N ALA A 815 -3.22 -15.25 3.06
CA ALA A 815 -2.66 -16.48 3.63
C ALA A 815 -1.56 -16.21 4.66
N LEU A 816 -0.65 -15.27 4.37
CA LEU A 816 0.42 -14.88 5.28
C LEU A 816 -0.11 -14.28 6.60
N THR A 817 -1.33 -13.76 6.59
CA THR A 817 -1.98 -13.15 7.76
C THR A 817 -2.98 -14.06 8.48
N ILE A 818 -3.11 -15.32 8.05
CA ILE A 818 -3.92 -16.32 8.76
C ILE A 818 -3.40 -16.42 10.19
N ARG A 819 -4.31 -16.18 11.14
CA ARG A 819 -4.01 -16.35 12.57
C ARG A 819 -4.20 -17.82 12.92
N VAL A 820 -3.30 -18.31 13.73
CA VAL A 820 -3.27 -19.68 14.22
C VAL A 820 -3.34 -19.63 15.74
N SER A 821 -4.28 -20.39 16.28
CA SER A 821 -4.26 -20.79 17.69
C SER A 821 -3.85 -22.24 17.80
N VAL A 822 -3.06 -22.53 18.82
CA VAL A 822 -2.65 -23.90 19.14
C VAL A 822 -2.94 -24.18 20.59
N ARG A 823 -3.57 -25.33 20.82
CA ARG A 823 -3.69 -25.95 22.14
C ARG A 823 -2.71 -27.11 22.23
N TYR A 824 -1.86 -27.06 23.24
CA TYR A 824 -1.03 -28.17 23.67
C TYR A 824 -1.87 -29.19 24.44
N LYS A 825 -1.30 -30.39 24.61
CA LYS A 825 -1.81 -31.38 25.56
C LYS A 825 -1.96 -30.76 26.96
N LYS A 826 -2.87 -31.32 27.75
CA LYS A 826 -3.33 -30.76 29.04
C LYS A 826 -2.17 -30.47 30.00
N GLU A 827 -1.11 -31.27 29.97
CA GLU A 827 0.07 -31.13 30.84
C GLU A 827 0.96 -29.92 30.48
N GLN A 828 0.73 -29.27 29.34
CA GLN A 828 1.56 -28.21 28.77
C GLN A 828 0.73 -26.99 28.33
N SER A 829 -0.43 -26.79 28.96
CA SER A 829 -1.37 -25.71 28.59
C SER A 829 -0.80 -24.30 28.77
N ASP A 830 0.29 -24.15 29.52
CA ASP A 830 1.04 -22.89 29.69
C ASP A 830 1.72 -22.42 28.38
N LEU A 831 1.93 -23.32 27.43
CA LEU A 831 2.52 -23.03 26.11
C LEU A 831 1.47 -22.69 25.03
N ASN A 832 0.19 -22.68 25.40
CA ASN A 832 -0.90 -22.33 24.48
C ASN A 832 -0.73 -20.91 23.95
N PHE A 833 -1.14 -20.71 22.70
CA PHE A 833 -1.31 -19.36 22.15
C PHE A 833 -2.67 -19.28 21.47
N LEU A 834 -3.59 -18.57 22.12
CA LEU A 834 -5.03 -18.61 21.84
C LEU A 834 -5.55 -17.26 21.38
N PHE A 835 -6.65 -17.31 20.63
CA PHE A 835 -7.35 -16.12 20.16
C PHE A 835 -8.12 -15.44 21.30
N ASP A 836 -8.07 -14.11 21.31
CA ASP A 836 -8.90 -13.25 22.16
C ASP A 836 -9.55 -12.16 21.28
N TYR A 837 -10.77 -11.77 21.63
CA TYR A 837 -11.47 -10.66 20.97
C TYR A 837 -10.82 -9.30 21.26
N ASP A 838 -10.15 -9.15 22.41
CA ASP A 838 -9.31 -7.99 22.73
C ASP A 838 -7.94 -8.13 22.05
N PRO A 839 -7.59 -7.25 21.08
CA PRO A 839 -6.30 -7.32 20.38
C PRO A 839 -5.07 -7.20 21.29
N LYS A 840 -5.23 -6.68 22.51
CA LYS A 840 -4.14 -6.60 23.50
C LYS A 840 -3.88 -7.93 24.22
N LYS A 841 -4.84 -8.85 24.16
CA LYS A 841 -4.79 -10.18 24.79
C LYS A 841 -4.70 -11.32 23.77
N ASP A 842 -4.91 -11.03 22.49
CA ASP A 842 -4.81 -12.00 21.40
C ASP A 842 -3.37 -12.53 21.29
N GLN A 843 -3.18 -13.80 21.67
CA GLN A 843 -1.89 -14.48 21.61
C GLN A 843 -1.69 -15.23 20.28
N THR A 844 -2.67 -15.20 19.36
CA THR A 844 -2.53 -15.89 18.06
C THR A 844 -1.27 -15.46 17.32
N LYS A 845 -0.67 -16.44 16.65
CA LYS A 845 0.48 -16.24 15.76
C LYS A 845 0.03 -16.34 14.31
N THR A 846 0.71 -15.67 13.40
CA THR A 846 0.59 -15.90 11.97
C THR A 846 1.07 -17.31 11.61
N VAL A 847 0.56 -17.89 10.53
CA VAL A 847 0.97 -19.21 10.03
C VAL A 847 2.49 -19.34 9.93
N LEU A 848 3.19 -18.32 9.40
CA LEU A 848 4.65 -18.37 9.31
C LEU A 848 5.34 -18.34 10.66
N LYS A 849 4.81 -17.61 11.64
CA LYS A 849 5.35 -17.59 13.00
C LYS A 849 5.07 -18.88 13.76
N ALA A 850 3.95 -19.54 13.50
CA ALA A 850 3.67 -20.88 14.00
C ALA A 850 4.59 -21.93 13.35
N LEU A 851 4.85 -21.85 12.04
CA LEU A 851 5.80 -22.73 11.34
C LEU A 851 7.25 -22.53 11.83
N ALA A 852 7.68 -21.27 11.98
CA ALA A 852 9.03 -20.95 12.47
C ALA A 852 9.25 -21.46 13.90
N TYR A 853 8.24 -21.31 14.76
CA TYR A 853 8.25 -21.92 16.10
C TYR A 853 8.32 -23.47 16.04
N GLY A 854 7.69 -24.09 15.04
CA GLY A 854 7.82 -25.53 14.80
C GLY A 854 9.25 -25.96 14.42
N PHE A 855 9.97 -25.16 13.63
CA PHE A 855 11.39 -25.41 13.32
C PHE A 855 12.30 -25.21 14.54
N ASP A 856 11.94 -24.31 15.46
CA ASP A 856 12.69 -24.08 16.69
C ASP A 856 12.61 -25.24 17.70
N THR A 857 11.58 -26.10 17.57
CA THR A 857 11.14 -27.05 18.60
C THR A 857 11.16 -28.52 18.15
N HIS A 858 11.84 -28.82 17.04
CA HIS A 858 11.85 -30.16 16.44
C HIS A 858 12.49 -31.24 17.33
N ASP A 859 11.89 -32.44 17.27
CA ASP A 859 12.40 -33.69 17.82
C ASP A 859 12.21 -34.81 16.76
N ASN A 860 13.24 -35.63 16.53
CA ASN A 860 13.30 -36.75 15.57
C ASN A 860 12.47 -37.97 16.03
N SER A 861 11.76 -37.82 17.12
CA SER A 861 11.19 -38.91 17.87
C SER A 861 9.80 -39.27 17.31
N SER A 862 9.74 -40.35 16.51
CA SER A 862 8.49 -40.90 15.98
C SER A 862 7.46 -41.07 17.10
N ASP A 863 6.18 -40.86 16.81
CA ASP A 863 5.08 -41.01 17.79
C ASP A 863 4.98 -42.43 18.40
N THR A 864 5.72 -43.39 17.88
CA THR A 864 5.65 -44.81 18.22
C THR A 864 6.76 -45.31 19.16
N GLY A 865 7.77 -44.49 19.50
CA GLY A 865 8.83 -44.90 20.42
C GLY A 865 8.51 -44.57 21.88
N ALA A 866 8.56 -45.53 22.80
CA ALA A 866 8.40 -45.25 24.24
C ALA A 866 9.48 -44.26 24.77
N ASN A 867 10.70 -44.36 24.24
CA ASN A 867 11.77 -43.39 24.53
C ASN A 867 11.54 -42.04 23.84
N ALA A 868 10.92 -42.04 22.66
CA ALA A 868 10.61 -40.82 21.91
C ALA A 868 9.67 -39.89 22.68
N ILE A 869 8.61 -40.44 23.28
CA ILE A 869 7.65 -39.68 24.09
C ILE A 869 8.30 -39.15 25.37
N LYS A 870 9.25 -39.90 25.96
CA LYS A 870 9.89 -39.59 27.25
C LYS A 870 10.91 -38.45 27.17
N TYR A 871 11.62 -38.31 26.04
CA TYR A 871 12.67 -37.30 25.85
C TYR A 871 12.23 -36.12 24.98
N ARG A 872 10.94 -36.04 24.64
CA ARG A 872 10.38 -34.98 23.79
C ARG A 872 10.41 -33.61 24.49
N PRO A 873 10.99 -32.56 23.86
CA PRO A 873 10.92 -31.20 24.38
C PRO A 873 9.46 -30.76 24.57
N ARG A 874 9.19 -29.97 25.63
CA ARG A 874 7.82 -29.52 25.96
C ARG A 874 7.21 -28.68 24.83
N GLU A 875 8.05 -27.90 24.16
CA GLU A 875 7.70 -26.96 23.11
C GLU A 875 7.41 -27.62 21.76
N SER A 876 7.74 -28.92 21.61
CA SER A 876 7.60 -29.66 20.35
C SER A 876 6.21 -29.53 19.74
N TYR A 877 6.14 -29.32 18.43
CA TYR A 877 4.86 -29.30 17.71
C TYR A 877 4.15 -30.66 17.75
N TYR A 878 4.87 -31.77 18.00
CA TYR A 878 4.27 -33.07 18.30
C TYR A 878 3.61 -33.13 19.69
N ASN A 879 3.55 -32.04 20.45
CA ASN A 879 2.70 -31.92 21.64
C ASN A 879 1.43 -31.10 21.40
N TRP A 880 1.19 -30.63 20.17
CA TRP A 880 -0.05 -29.97 19.81
C TRP A 880 -1.18 -30.98 19.74
N ASP A 881 -2.29 -30.62 20.39
CA ASP A 881 -3.53 -31.39 20.43
C ASP A 881 -4.55 -30.86 19.42
N LYS A 882 -4.67 -29.52 19.35
CA LYS A 882 -5.61 -28.82 18.47
C LYS A 882 -4.96 -27.62 17.81
N ILE A 883 -5.23 -27.46 16.51
CA ILE A 883 -4.86 -26.28 15.71
C ILE A 883 -6.14 -25.60 15.23
N GLU A 884 -6.23 -24.29 15.39
CA GLU A 884 -7.36 -23.47 14.99
C GLU A 884 -6.87 -22.42 13.98
N LEU A 885 -7.35 -22.52 12.73
CA LEU A 885 -7.00 -21.60 11.65
C LEU A 885 -8.10 -20.55 11.47
N TYR A 886 -7.77 -19.28 11.69
CA TYR A 886 -8.68 -18.15 11.51
C TYR A 886 -8.48 -17.54 10.12
N ILE A 887 -9.21 -18.07 9.16
CA ILE A 887 -9.04 -17.79 7.74
C ILE A 887 -9.91 -16.58 7.32
N ASN A 888 -9.46 -15.81 6.32
CA ASN A 888 -10.15 -14.62 5.78
C ASN A 888 -10.53 -13.54 6.81
N GLY A 889 -9.81 -13.47 7.93
CA GLY A 889 -10.12 -12.55 9.03
C GLY A 889 -11.41 -12.89 9.77
N SER A 890 -11.90 -14.13 9.65
CA SER A 890 -12.98 -14.68 10.48
C SER A 890 -12.55 -14.76 11.95
N ASN A 891 -13.49 -14.54 12.86
CA ASN A 891 -13.33 -14.86 14.29
C ASN A 891 -13.76 -16.29 14.62
N LYS A 892 -14.30 -17.03 13.64
CA LYS A 892 -14.61 -18.47 13.74
C LYS A 892 -13.48 -19.26 13.07
N PRO A 893 -12.76 -20.13 13.81
CA PRO A 893 -11.67 -20.91 13.24
C PRO A 893 -12.14 -22.21 12.58
N VAL A 894 -11.37 -22.68 11.60
CA VAL A 894 -11.37 -24.09 11.20
C VAL A 894 -10.54 -24.86 12.22
N SER A 895 -11.17 -25.81 12.92
CA SER A 895 -10.52 -26.62 13.95
C SER A 895 -9.99 -27.93 13.39
N LEU A 896 -8.69 -28.17 13.57
CA LEU A 896 -8.00 -29.40 13.20
C LEU A 896 -7.54 -30.11 14.47
N TYR A 897 -7.94 -31.36 14.61
CA TYR A 897 -7.63 -32.18 15.77
C TYR A 897 -6.62 -33.24 15.38
N ARG A 898 -5.55 -33.37 16.17
CA ARG A 898 -4.53 -34.39 15.93
C ARG A 898 -5.11 -35.82 15.93
N SER A 899 -6.07 -36.09 16.81
CA SER A 899 -6.72 -37.41 16.93
C SER A 899 -7.49 -37.87 15.69
N LYS A 900 -7.71 -36.99 14.70
CA LYS A 900 -8.36 -37.33 13.43
C LYS A 900 -7.38 -37.73 12.32
N LEU A 901 -6.08 -37.76 12.61
CA LEU A 901 -5.07 -38.30 11.68
C LEU A 901 -5.16 -39.82 11.66
N LYS A 902 -5.19 -40.43 10.47
CA LYS A 902 -4.96 -41.87 10.32
C LYS A 902 -3.54 -42.21 10.81
N ASP A 903 -3.31 -43.45 11.21
CA ASP A 903 -2.02 -44.01 11.67
C ASP A 903 -0.91 -44.06 10.58
N ASP A 904 -0.86 -43.05 9.70
CA ASP A 904 0.20 -42.87 8.72
C ASP A 904 1.36 -42.09 9.37
N LEU A 905 2.45 -42.81 9.65
CA LEU A 905 3.69 -42.34 10.28
C LEU A 905 4.35 -41.14 9.59
N SER A 906 3.90 -40.75 8.40
CA SER A 906 4.46 -39.63 7.63
C SER A 906 3.72 -38.30 7.79
N TYR A 907 2.58 -38.25 8.52
CA TYR A 907 1.75 -37.05 8.66
C TYR A 907 2.01 -36.29 9.96
N SER A 908 2.43 -35.02 9.86
CA SER A 908 2.84 -34.19 11.00
C SER A 908 1.94 -32.96 11.22
N PRO A 909 1.97 -32.32 12.40
CA PRO A 909 1.28 -31.04 12.64
C PRO A 909 1.67 -29.91 11.66
N LEU A 910 2.84 -29.98 11.01
CA LEU A 910 3.23 -29.06 9.94
C LEU A 910 2.34 -29.20 8.69
N HIS A 911 1.89 -30.42 8.37
CA HIS A 911 0.95 -30.66 7.27
C HIS A 911 -0.40 -29.98 7.54
N MET A 912 -0.88 -30.04 8.78
CA MET A 912 -2.11 -29.35 9.21
C MET A 912 -1.96 -27.83 9.17
N LEU A 913 -0.82 -27.28 9.59
CA LEU A 913 -0.55 -25.83 9.50
C LEU A 913 -0.55 -25.33 8.06
N LEU A 914 -0.05 -26.15 7.13
CA LEU A 914 -0.11 -25.86 5.71
C LEU A 914 -1.50 -26.10 5.12
N GLY A 915 -2.44 -26.62 5.91
CA GLY A 915 -3.79 -26.91 5.48
C GLY A 915 -3.88 -28.02 4.45
N ILE A 916 -2.98 -29.00 4.51
CA ILE A 916 -3.14 -30.27 3.78
C ILE A 916 -4.24 -31.05 4.51
N ASN A 917 -5.13 -31.72 3.76
CA ASN A 917 -6.11 -32.61 4.39
C ASN A 917 -5.44 -33.91 4.86
N PRO A 918 -5.97 -34.56 5.92
CA PRO A 918 -5.39 -35.81 6.46
C PRO A 918 -5.25 -36.95 5.45
N ASP A 919 -6.06 -36.95 4.39
CA ASP A 919 -6.03 -37.93 3.30
C ASP A 919 -5.02 -37.57 2.19
N LYS A 920 -4.29 -36.45 2.32
CA LYS A 920 -3.29 -35.91 1.39
C LYS A 920 -3.82 -35.65 -0.03
N SER A 921 -5.15 -35.63 -0.23
CA SER A 921 -5.77 -35.53 -1.55
C SER A 921 -6.05 -34.09 -1.97
N SER A 922 -6.16 -33.18 -0.99
CA SER A 922 -6.66 -31.82 -1.18
C SER A 922 -6.16 -30.87 -0.09
N TYR A 923 -6.31 -29.57 -0.32
CA TYR A 923 -6.04 -28.53 0.68
C TYR A 923 -7.33 -28.04 1.32
N LEU A 924 -7.26 -27.66 2.60
CA LEU A 924 -8.29 -26.88 3.28
C LEU A 924 -8.43 -25.53 2.58
N LYS A 925 -9.65 -25.18 2.18
CA LYS A 925 -9.94 -23.94 1.46
C LYS A 925 -9.38 -22.72 2.20
N ASP A 926 -8.77 -21.81 1.44
CA ASP A 926 -8.17 -20.56 1.88
C ASP A 926 -7.01 -20.70 2.90
N SER A 927 -6.53 -21.93 3.15
CA SER A 927 -5.27 -22.18 3.87
C SER A 927 -4.05 -21.73 3.05
N ILE A 928 -2.88 -21.68 3.69
CA ILE A 928 -1.64 -21.36 2.97
C ILE A 928 -1.32 -22.37 1.87
N GLY A 929 -1.56 -23.67 2.07
CA GLY A 929 -1.38 -24.70 1.06
C GLY A 929 -2.37 -24.55 -0.10
N TYR A 930 -3.63 -24.19 0.18
CA TYR A 930 -4.63 -23.88 -0.85
C TYR A 930 -4.25 -22.67 -1.68
N VAL A 931 -3.71 -21.63 -1.05
CA VAL A 931 -3.23 -20.43 -1.75
C VAL A 931 -2.00 -20.76 -2.60
N ILE A 932 -1.03 -21.50 -2.08
CA ILE A 932 0.13 -21.98 -2.87
C ILE A 932 -0.37 -22.84 -4.04
N GLY A 933 -1.36 -23.71 -3.81
CA GLY A 933 -2.02 -24.48 -4.85
C GLY A 933 -2.69 -23.59 -5.92
N THR A 934 -3.34 -22.51 -5.51
CA THR A 934 -3.94 -21.52 -6.41
C THR A 934 -2.88 -20.76 -7.23
N LEU A 935 -1.65 -20.64 -6.75
CA LEU A 935 -0.59 -19.86 -7.41
C LEU A 935 0.27 -20.69 -8.35
N PHE A 936 0.50 -21.95 -8.00
CA PHE A 936 1.52 -22.78 -8.65
C PHE A 936 0.94 -24.08 -9.23
N GLY A 937 -0.38 -24.25 -9.18
CA GLY A 937 -1.08 -25.46 -9.59
C GLY A 937 -1.24 -26.46 -8.42
N GLY A 938 -1.88 -27.60 -8.67
CA GLY A 938 -2.08 -28.62 -7.64
C GLY A 938 -3.41 -28.53 -6.89
N LEU A 939 -4.34 -27.71 -7.36
CA LEU A 939 -5.76 -27.87 -7.03
C LEU A 939 -6.36 -29.00 -7.88
N THR A 940 -7.40 -29.64 -7.36
CA THR A 940 -8.16 -30.65 -8.11
C THR A 940 -9.05 -29.99 -9.15
N SER A 941 -9.38 -30.69 -10.25
CA SER A 941 -10.19 -30.15 -11.35
C SER A 941 -11.57 -29.62 -10.93
N ASN A 942 -12.10 -30.14 -9.82
CA ASN A 942 -13.40 -29.76 -9.27
C ASN A 942 -13.32 -28.51 -8.37
N ASP A 943 -12.12 -27.96 -8.14
CA ASP A 943 -11.95 -26.78 -7.31
C ASP A 943 -12.33 -25.49 -8.07
N PRO A 944 -13.06 -24.54 -7.44
CA PRO A 944 -13.41 -23.27 -8.09
C PRO A 944 -12.22 -22.45 -8.60
N ASN A 945 -11.04 -22.59 -7.98
CA ASN A 945 -9.82 -21.89 -8.39
C ASN A 945 -8.92 -22.71 -9.31
N TYR A 946 -9.36 -23.89 -9.79
CA TYR A 946 -8.52 -24.78 -10.61
C TYR A 946 -7.98 -24.09 -11.87
N ASN A 947 -8.85 -23.47 -12.68
CA ASN A 947 -8.43 -22.79 -13.91
C ASN A 947 -7.45 -21.65 -13.63
N LEU A 948 -7.74 -20.84 -12.60
CA LEU A 948 -6.83 -19.79 -12.13
C LEU A 948 -5.47 -20.37 -11.69
N SER A 949 -5.45 -21.55 -11.07
CA SER A 949 -4.20 -22.22 -10.67
C SER A 949 -3.36 -22.67 -11.86
N ILE A 950 -3.99 -23.14 -12.93
CA ILE A 950 -3.29 -23.52 -14.17
C ILE A 950 -2.74 -22.27 -14.87
N GLU A 951 -3.50 -21.17 -14.89
CA GLU A 951 -3.04 -19.90 -15.44
C GLU A 951 -1.86 -19.31 -14.66
N ASN A 952 -1.97 -19.23 -13.33
CA ASN A 952 -0.88 -18.74 -12.49
C ASN A 952 0.37 -19.61 -12.58
N LYS A 953 0.20 -20.93 -12.70
CA LYS A 953 1.30 -21.86 -12.96
C LYS A 953 2.02 -21.55 -14.27
N LYS A 954 1.28 -21.32 -15.37
CA LYS A 954 1.86 -20.92 -16.67
C LYS A 954 2.61 -19.60 -16.54
N ASP A 955 2.04 -18.62 -15.83
CA ASP A 955 2.65 -17.32 -15.58
C ASP A 955 3.95 -17.45 -14.76
N ALA A 956 3.95 -18.25 -13.70
CA ALA A 956 5.12 -18.53 -12.86
C ALA A 956 6.24 -19.23 -13.66
N VAL A 957 5.88 -20.21 -14.50
CA VAL A 957 6.80 -20.84 -15.46
C VAL A 957 7.34 -19.80 -16.46
N GLY A 958 6.51 -18.86 -16.93
CA GLY A 958 6.93 -17.74 -17.76
C GLY A 958 8.01 -16.87 -17.11
N ILE A 959 7.85 -16.54 -15.83
CA ILE A 959 8.86 -15.79 -15.05
C ILE A 959 10.17 -16.61 -14.92
N LEU A 960 10.08 -17.90 -14.63
CA LEU A 960 11.26 -18.78 -14.59
C LEU A 960 11.95 -18.87 -15.95
N ASN A 961 11.19 -18.87 -17.05
CA ASN A 961 11.74 -18.88 -18.40
C ASN A 961 12.53 -17.61 -18.71
N VAL A 962 12.06 -16.43 -18.28
CA VAL A 962 12.82 -15.18 -18.38
C VAL A 962 14.12 -15.28 -17.59
N PHE A 963 14.07 -15.84 -16.38
CA PHE A 963 15.24 -16.03 -15.52
C PHE A 963 16.24 -17.03 -16.12
N ASN A 964 15.76 -18.16 -16.64
CA ASN A 964 16.56 -19.16 -17.36
C ASN A 964 17.23 -18.53 -18.59
N TYR A 965 16.47 -17.80 -19.41
CA TYR A 965 17.00 -17.09 -20.57
C TYR A 965 18.12 -16.12 -20.19
N PHE A 966 17.96 -15.38 -19.08
CA PHE A 966 18.99 -14.49 -18.58
C PHE A 966 20.24 -15.24 -18.11
N LEU A 967 20.07 -16.28 -17.29
CA LEU A 967 21.18 -17.09 -16.78
C LEU A 967 21.94 -17.76 -17.92
N ASP A 968 21.26 -18.34 -18.91
CA ASP A 968 21.87 -18.95 -20.09
C ASP A 968 22.68 -17.92 -20.89
N LYS A 969 22.13 -16.71 -21.12
CA LYS A 969 22.84 -15.63 -21.83
C LYS A 969 24.10 -15.18 -21.08
N LYS A 970 24.02 -15.07 -19.75
CA LYS A 970 25.17 -14.69 -18.92
C LYS A 970 26.21 -15.78 -18.81
N ASP A 971 25.80 -17.04 -18.71
CA ASP A 971 26.68 -18.19 -18.76
C ASP A 971 27.47 -18.21 -20.07
N ILE A 972 26.82 -18.02 -21.22
CA ILE A 972 27.49 -17.93 -22.54
C ILE A 972 28.49 -16.76 -22.59
N GLU A 973 28.12 -15.58 -22.10
CA GLU A 973 28.99 -14.39 -22.08
C GLU A 973 30.26 -14.63 -21.25
N LEU A 974 30.11 -15.20 -20.04
CA LEU A 974 31.21 -15.46 -19.12
C LEU A 974 32.11 -16.59 -19.62
N LYS A 975 31.52 -17.68 -20.12
CA LYS A 975 32.25 -18.80 -20.72
C LYS A 975 33.05 -18.40 -21.94
N LYS A 976 32.53 -17.50 -22.78
CA LYS A 976 33.27 -16.95 -23.94
C LYS A 976 34.47 -16.12 -23.49
N ARG A 977 34.32 -15.34 -22.42
CA ARG A 977 35.42 -14.54 -21.84
C ARG A 977 36.49 -15.43 -21.21
N GLU A 978 36.09 -16.47 -20.50
CA GLU A 978 37.00 -17.48 -19.97
C GLU A 978 37.72 -18.21 -21.10
N GLU A 979 37.02 -18.60 -22.17
CA GLU A 979 37.59 -19.26 -23.35
C GLU A 979 38.65 -18.38 -24.05
N GLN A 980 38.40 -17.08 -24.21
CA GLN A 980 39.38 -16.14 -24.78
C GLN A 980 40.67 -16.01 -23.95
N ILE A 981 40.58 -16.12 -22.62
CA ILE A 981 41.75 -16.07 -21.73
C ILE A 981 42.43 -17.44 -21.73
N ALA A 982 41.64 -18.51 -21.68
CA ALA A 982 42.09 -19.90 -21.71
C ALA A 982 42.91 -20.20 -22.98
N GLU A 983 42.41 -19.88 -24.17
CA GLU A 983 43.07 -20.16 -25.45
C GLU A 983 44.51 -19.60 -25.54
N GLN A 984 44.84 -18.54 -24.80
CA GLN A 984 46.19 -17.99 -24.74
C GLN A 984 47.19 -18.92 -24.03
N TYR A 985 46.72 -19.71 -23.06
CA TYR A 985 47.54 -20.51 -22.14
C TYR A 985 47.27 -22.02 -22.21
N TYR A 986 46.27 -22.47 -22.98
CA TYR A 986 45.91 -23.89 -23.21
C TYR A 986 46.31 -24.43 -24.59
N ASN A 987 47.39 -23.89 -25.16
CA ASN A 987 48.04 -24.43 -26.35
C ASN A 987 49.09 -25.48 -25.90
N LYS A 988 49.25 -26.59 -26.62
CA LYS A 988 50.28 -27.61 -26.38
C LYS A 988 51.70 -27.05 -26.22
N ASP A 989 51.98 -25.91 -26.85
CA ASP A 989 53.27 -25.21 -26.77
C ASP A 989 53.40 -24.29 -25.53
N ALA A 990 52.35 -24.19 -24.69
CA ALA A 990 52.32 -23.34 -23.52
C ALA A 990 52.87 -24.02 -22.25
N TRP A 991 52.99 -25.34 -22.24
CA TRP A 991 53.41 -26.15 -21.10
C TRP A 991 54.35 -27.28 -21.53
N SER A 992 55.22 -27.72 -20.63
CA SER A 992 56.09 -28.88 -20.82
C SER A 992 56.16 -29.70 -19.54
N THR A 993 56.18 -31.02 -19.67
CA THR A 993 56.32 -31.94 -18.53
C THR A 993 57.67 -32.65 -18.58
N LYS A 994 58.27 -32.90 -17.41
CA LYS A 994 59.50 -33.69 -17.28
C LYS A 994 59.36 -34.67 -16.11
N GLU A 995 59.49 -35.97 -16.37
CA GLU A 995 59.51 -36.96 -15.28
C GLU A 995 60.73 -36.74 -14.38
N LEU A 996 60.51 -36.81 -13.06
CA LEU A 996 61.58 -36.72 -12.05
C LEU A 996 61.93 -38.10 -11.51
N ASN A 997 60.92 -38.85 -11.06
CA ASN A 997 61.04 -40.26 -10.67
C ASN A 997 59.66 -40.94 -10.66
N SER A 998 59.63 -42.26 -10.82
CA SER A 998 58.41 -43.06 -10.73
C SER A 998 58.67 -44.44 -10.12
N ASN A 999 57.66 -44.98 -9.45
CA ASN A 999 57.57 -46.36 -8.98
C ASN A 999 56.10 -46.83 -9.01
N ASP A 1000 55.84 -48.07 -8.57
CA ASP A 1000 54.50 -48.69 -8.65
C ASP A 1000 53.39 -47.98 -7.86
N ASN A 1001 53.75 -47.12 -6.91
CA ASN A 1001 52.83 -46.43 -5.99
C ASN A 1001 52.91 -44.91 -6.06
N GLU A 1002 53.94 -44.35 -6.70
CA GLU A 1002 54.23 -42.91 -6.71
C GLU A 1002 54.88 -42.47 -8.04
N ILE A 1003 54.43 -41.34 -8.59
CA ILE A 1003 55.06 -40.68 -9.73
C ILE A 1003 55.27 -39.20 -9.38
N ASN A 1004 56.51 -38.72 -9.52
CA ASN A 1004 56.85 -37.30 -9.41
C ASN A 1004 57.29 -36.75 -10.76
N TYR A 1005 56.73 -35.62 -11.15
CA TYR A 1005 57.11 -34.92 -12.38
C TYR A 1005 57.14 -33.41 -12.18
N GLU A 1006 57.87 -32.74 -13.04
CA GLU A 1006 57.92 -31.29 -13.13
C GLU A 1006 57.03 -30.79 -14.28
N LEU A 1007 56.17 -29.82 -13.98
CA LEU A 1007 55.35 -29.08 -14.94
C LEU A 1007 55.92 -27.67 -15.11
N ILE A 1008 56.26 -27.31 -16.34
CA ILE A 1008 56.90 -26.04 -16.68
C ILE A 1008 55.96 -25.22 -17.58
N ARG A 1009 55.66 -23.99 -17.17
CA ARG A 1009 54.89 -23.03 -17.95
C ARG A 1009 55.82 -22.25 -18.90
N LEU A 1010 55.59 -22.38 -20.20
CA LEU A 1010 56.39 -21.75 -21.25
C LEU A 1010 55.86 -20.37 -21.67
N LYS A 1011 54.53 -20.15 -21.58
CA LYS A 1011 53.91 -18.83 -21.81
C LYS A 1011 53.59 -18.12 -20.49
N VAL A 1012 54.26 -17.00 -20.22
CA VAL A 1012 54.15 -16.30 -18.92
C VAL A 1012 52.98 -15.31 -18.95
N SER A 1013 52.05 -15.44 -18.01
CA SER A 1013 50.96 -14.48 -17.81
C SER A 1013 51.46 -13.19 -17.14
N ASN A 1014 50.82 -12.06 -17.49
CA ASN A 1014 51.11 -10.73 -16.95
C ASN A 1014 50.49 -10.44 -15.57
N THR A 1015 49.69 -11.33 -15.00
CA THR A 1015 49.08 -11.09 -13.69
C THR A 1015 50.14 -11.05 -12.57
N ASN A 1016 49.92 -10.21 -11.55
CA ASN A 1016 50.83 -10.16 -10.40
C ASN A 1016 50.92 -11.52 -9.69
N ARG A 1017 49.81 -12.27 -9.66
CA ARG A 1017 49.76 -13.61 -9.07
C ARG A 1017 50.57 -14.63 -9.87
N SER A 1018 50.50 -14.59 -11.21
CA SER A 1018 51.37 -15.36 -12.11
C SER A 1018 52.86 -15.09 -11.87
N LYS A 1019 53.25 -13.82 -11.71
CA LYS A 1019 54.65 -13.43 -11.43
C LYS A 1019 55.13 -13.91 -10.06
N GLN A 1020 54.21 -14.03 -9.11
CA GLN A 1020 54.48 -14.49 -7.75
C GLN A 1020 54.60 -16.02 -7.67
N LEU A 1021 53.72 -16.76 -8.34
CA LEU A 1021 53.72 -18.23 -8.40
C LEU A 1021 54.92 -18.81 -9.17
N GLY A 1022 55.46 -18.06 -10.13
CA GLY A 1022 56.56 -18.53 -10.97
C GLY A 1022 56.08 -19.43 -12.12
N ASN A 1023 56.99 -20.21 -12.71
CA ASN A 1023 56.75 -20.98 -13.94
C ASN A 1023 57.15 -22.46 -13.87
N ARG A 1024 57.58 -22.97 -12.71
CA ARG A 1024 58.01 -24.35 -12.52
C ARG A 1024 57.30 -24.95 -11.32
N PHE A 1025 56.71 -26.13 -11.49
CA PHE A 1025 55.90 -26.79 -10.48
C PHE A 1025 56.28 -28.26 -10.36
N GLU A 1026 56.52 -28.76 -9.15
CA GLU A 1026 56.70 -30.19 -8.86
C GLU A 1026 55.34 -30.80 -8.49
N VAL A 1027 54.94 -31.88 -9.17
CA VAL A 1027 53.67 -32.57 -8.97
C VAL A 1027 53.93 -34.01 -8.53
N ARG A 1028 53.18 -34.45 -7.52
CA ARG A 1028 53.21 -35.83 -7.00
C ARG A 1028 51.86 -36.53 -7.20
N LEU A 1029 51.90 -37.66 -7.90
CA LEU A 1029 50.80 -38.61 -8.01
C LEU A 1029 51.02 -39.78 -7.04
N LEU A 1030 49.96 -40.18 -6.34
CA LEU A 1030 49.95 -41.37 -5.49
C LEU A 1030 48.84 -42.33 -5.91
N LYS A 1031 49.16 -43.61 -5.94
CA LYS A 1031 48.19 -44.68 -6.19
C LYS A 1031 47.36 -44.94 -4.93
N ASN A 1032 46.04 -44.97 -5.07
CA ASN A 1032 45.14 -45.23 -3.94
C ASN A 1032 45.29 -46.67 -3.44
N LYS A 1033 45.34 -46.90 -2.12
CA LYS A 1033 45.44 -48.25 -1.55
C LYS A 1033 44.17 -49.09 -1.73
N ASN A 1034 43.02 -48.46 -1.92
CA ASN A 1034 41.69 -49.10 -1.95
C ASN A 1034 41.07 -49.17 -3.36
N ASN A 1035 41.71 -48.62 -4.40
CA ASN A 1035 41.24 -48.68 -5.79
C ASN A 1035 42.43 -48.61 -6.79
N PRO A 1036 42.25 -48.94 -8.09
CA PRO A 1036 43.36 -49.00 -9.06
C PRO A 1036 43.82 -47.62 -9.58
N TYR A 1037 43.20 -46.52 -9.15
CA TYR A 1037 43.40 -45.19 -9.71
C TYR A 1037 44.51 -44.41 -9.00
N TRP A 1038 45.13 -43.52 -9.76
CA TRP A 1038 46.09 -42.54 -9.27
C TRP A 1038 45.37 -41.25 -8.87
N LYS A 1039 45.93 -40.48 -7.94
CA LYS A 1039 45.41 -39.16 -7.55
C LYS A 1039 46.55 -38.18 -7.35
N ILE A 1040 46.35 -36.92 -7.73
CA ILE A 1040 47.29 -35.84 -7.43
C ILE A 1040 47.21 -35.55 -5.94
N ASN A 1041 48.33 -35.75 -5.24
CA ASN A 1041 48.41 -35.56 -3.79
C ASN A 1041 49.15 -34.26 -3.41
N ARG A 1042 50.00 -33.72 -4.29
CA ARG A 1042 50.79 -32.52 -3.99
C ARG A 1042 51.18 -31.75 -5.25
N ILE A 1043 51.15 -30.42 -5.15
CA ILE A 1043 51.67 -29.47 -6.16
C ILE A 1043 52.55 -28.43 -5.45
N ILE A 1044 53.82 -28.31 -5.82
CA ILE A 1044 54.77 -27.35 -5.23
C ILE A 1044 55.22 -26.35 -6.30
N ALA A 1045 55.00 -25.06 -6.07
CA ALA A 1045 55.58 -23.98 -6.86
C ALA A 1045 57.07 -23.80 -6.52
N LEU A 1046 57.94 -24.18 -7.45
CA LEU A 1046 59.40 -24.19 -7.25
C LEU A 1046 60.03 -22.79 -7.31
N ASN A 1047 59.37 -21.86 -8.00
CA ASN A 1047 59.85 -20.50 -8.24
C ASN A 1047 59.00 -19.43 -7.51
N TYR A 1048 58.35 -19.80 -6.41
CA TYR A 1048 57.48 -18.89 -5.68
C TYR A 1048 58.26 -17.72 -5.06
N LYS A 1049 57.77 -16.50 -5.28
CA LYS A 1049 58.29 -15.29 -4.64
C LYS A 1049 57.39 -14.94 -3.46
N ALA A 1050 57.79 -15.34 -2.26
CA ALA A 1050 57.13 -14.90 -1.03
C ALA A 1050 57.19 -13.36 -0.97
N ALA A 1051 56.04 -12.73 -0.70
CA ALA A 1051 55.92 -11.28 -0.59
C ALA A 1051 56.63 -10.74 0.65
#